data_AF-A0A7W2JG22-F1
#
_entry.id   AF-A0A7W2JG22-F1
#
_cell.length_a   1.000
_cell.length_b   1.000
_cell.length_c   1.000
_cell.angle_alpha   90.00
_cell.angle_beta   90.00
_cell.angle_gamma   90.00
#
_symmetry.space_group_name_H-M   'P 1'
#
loop_
_entity.id
_entity.type
_entity.pdbx_description
1 polymer ?
#
loop_
_entity_poly.entity_id
_entity_poly.type
_entity_poly.pdbx_seq_one_letter_code
_entity_poly.pdbx_strand_id
1 'polypeptide(L)'
;MNILRSGNVKTAIWNRILLASTVMFFGGCSSSGPTVTAATSTPAQLFTLEPTPTRKGLLDTASGNLATLLADPANAEFTLVKINPALISQQTQDLAVSLPDGKTAQFHLRDFTTITPGIDGWVGYKPSAWKAAHAASASEIENDPLYYLSLVREGDKLVGRVIVEGQPYRLDSIGSGQYVLIKVDESKLPVEGEPLVDPAGQVRDDTQGKAPLSAHSTIRVMFLATNQRRAKSPNYRIELAQALNDANQYMRNSDVQITYELAGFFDEPYDETGRNYSQQLDDIRLAQPFAGNVLRRREVLGADMISMYSTATEYCGLAWYESSKEQAHSVISCTTSLAHELGHNLGAKHNWEEGNAERKPPYVHGYRYTGTPRFSTQMSYGCSPACPRVAYHSNPRLTYQSIPLGTEAHHDVARRFNERRERVENFYPVPLAPPMELEFYPEKNFSGRHCSLEFLPNDIRSNCNEVHSVKVKNFKAGMRLCFYATAFDFTCYRGSYTGAFQVADLDASGTLPDGLERETPPGSTPLIGKIRNIVYTLDTSVTIQLYSLADYRGETCTFRLSQGYVHKISDFPGCDAVASGKSRSAKVYAFPGGNSKLCFLNTDDRRSLCFTGSYQGNFQIRNWDVGSDLPQGIVRTHAGGGYMNGSVHRVSFGRQ
;
A
#
# COMPACT_ATOMS: atom_id res chain seq x y z
N MET A 1 -4.81 -54.73 50.36
CA MET A 1 -4.47 -56.10 49.92
C MET A 1 -3.17 -56.01 49.13
N ASN A 2 -2.10 -56.67 49.62
CA ASN A 2 -0.76 -56.94 49.02
C ASN A 2 -0.24 -56.00 47.90
N ILE A 3 0.77 -55.13 48.08
CA ILE A 3 2.21 -55.30 48.46
C ILE A 3 3.08 -55.89 47.33
N LEU A 4 4.34 -55.40 47.26
CA LEU A 4 5.55 -55.81 46.49
C LEU A 4 5.82 -54.96 45.22
N ARG A 5 7.05 -54.52 44.88
CA ARG A 5 8.38 -54.43 45.54
C ARG A 5 9.22 -53.38 44.78
N SER A 6 9.69 -52.29 45.39
CA SER A 6 11.07 -52.07 45.92
C SER A 6 12.25 -52.14 44.92
N GLY A 7 12.97 -51.02 44.77
CA GLY A 7 14.29 -50.95 44.11
C GLY A 7 15.13 -49.76 44.63
N ASN A 8 15.92 -49.98 45.69
CA ASN A 8 17.00 -49.09 46.12
C ASN A 8 18.26 -49.35 45.22
N VAL A 9 19.37 -48.59 45.18
CA VAL A 9 20.19 -47.94 46.23
C VAL A 9 21.08 -46.83 45.60
N LYS A 10 21.15 -45.66 46.27
CA LYS A 10 22.30 -44.79 46.69
C LYS A 10 23.69 -44.97 46.00
N THR A 11 24.60 -43.98 45.89
CA THR A 11 25.08 -42.92 46.83
C THR A 11 25.63 -41.70 46.05
N ALA A 12 25.52 -40.41 46.42
CA ALA A 12 25.72 -39.65 47.68
C ALA A 12 27.14 -39.08 47.89
N ILE A 13 27.23 -38.08 48.81
CA ILE A 13 28.38 -37.20 49.24
C ILE A 13 28.38 -35.84 48.53
N TRP A 14 28.49 -34.64 49.15
CA TRP A 14 28.33 -34.08 50.54
C TRP A 14 28.08 -32.55 50.38
N ASN A 15 27.71 -31.67 51.34
CA ASN A 15 27.33 -31.70 52.78
C ASN A 15 26.31 -30.54 53.02
N ARG A 16 25.38 -30.56 54.00
CA ARG A 16 25.48 -30.13 55.43
C ARG A 16 26.09 -28.73 55.63
N ILE A 17 25.39 -27.73 56.20
CA ILE A 17 25.09 -27.49 57.64
C ILE A 17 24.09 -26.28 57.69
N LEU A 18 23.03 -26.12 58.52
CA LEU A 18 22.41 -26.91 59.62
C LEU A 18 20.90 -26.53 59.87
N LEU A 19 20.39 -26.88 61.07
CA LEU A 19 19.18 -26.54 61.87
C LEU A 19 18.48 -25.15 61.70
N ALA A 20 17.21 -24.91 62.07
CA ALA A 20 16.14 -25.78 62.62
C ALA A 20 14.70 -25.21 62.45
N SER A 21 13.78 -26.11 62.07
CA SER A 21 12.42 -26.36 62.61
C SER A 21 11.47 -25.25 63.12
N THR A 22 10.39 -25.05 62.34
CA THR A 22 8.97 -25.15 62.78
C THR A 22 8.46 -24.16 63.85
N VAL A 23 7.92 -22.99 63.47
CA VAL A 23 6.47 -22.75 63.20
C VAL A 23 5.55 -23.02 64.41
N MET A 24 5.03 -21.96 65.03
CA MET A 24 3.63 -21.51 64.83
C MET A 24 3.36 -20.17 65.56
N PHE A 25 2.77 -19.17 64.88
CA PHE A 25 1.76 -18.26 65.45
C PHE A 25 1.15 -17.42 64.31
N PHE A 26 -0.19 -17.30 64.29
CA PHE A 26 -0.89 -16.42 63.36
C PHE A 26 -0.83 -14.97 63.86
N GLY A 27 -0.41 -14.05 63.00
CA GLY A 27 -0.47 -12.61 63.22
C GLY A 27 -0.46 -11.90 61.88
N GLY A 28 -1.48 -11.07 61.62
CA GLY A 28 -1.59 -10.35 60.35
C GLY A 28 -0.56 -9.23 60.25
N CYS A 29 0.27 -9.26 59.22
CA CYS A 29 1.04 -8.09 58.78
C CYS A 29 0.62 -7.74 57.35
N SER A 30 0.07 -6.55 57.19
CA SER A 30 -0.21 -5.93 55.90
C SER A 30 1.08 -5.80 55.11
N SER A 31 1.28 -6.64 54.08
CA SER A 31 2.37 -6.43 53.13
C SER A 31 2.01 -5.21 52.26
N SER A 32 2.54 -4.05 52.64
CA SER A 32 2.58 -2.88 51.77
C SER A 32 3.42 -3.23 50.55
N GLY A 33 2.76 -3.72 49.50
CA GLY A 33 3.37 -3.80 48.17
C GLY A 33 3.85 -2.41 47.76
N PRO A 34 4.92 -2.31 46.96
CA PRO A 34 5.38 -1.01 46.49
C PRO A 34 4.24 -0.37 45.70
N THR A 35 3.66 0.70 46.25
CA THR A 35 2.80 1.59 45.49
C THR A 35 3.64 2.14 44.36
N VAL A 36 3.43 1.62 43.15
CA VAL A 36 3.86 2.28 41.93
C VAL A 36 3.03 3.56 41.85
N THR A 37 3.54 4.61 42.46
CA THR A 37 3.10 5.98 42.19
C THR A 37 3.37 6.20 40.71
N ALA A 38 2.33 6.05 39.90
CA ALA A 38 2.36 6.52 38.52
C ALA A 38 2.77 7.99 38.58
N ALA A 39 3.97 8.31 38.08
CA ALA A 39 4.39 9.68 37.95
C ALA A 39 3.40 10.36 37.00
N THR A 40 2.56 11.25 37.53
CA THR A 40 1.69 12.10 36.73
C THR A 40 2.54 13.15 36.02
N SER A 41 3.33 12.71 35.04
CA SER A 41 4.02 13.59 34.12
C SER A 41 2.98 14.31 33.28
N THR A 42 2.94 15.64 33.38
CA THR A 42 2.12 16.47 32.50
C THR A 42 2.38 16.08 31.04
N PRO A 43 1.35 15.78 30.22
CA PRO A 43 1.53 15.45 28.81
C PRO A 43 2.33 16.52 28.08
N ALA A 44 3.16 16.09 27.12
CA ALA A 44 3.95 17.02 26.32
C ALA A 44 3.01 17.94 25.51
N GLN A 45 3.24 19.25 25.57
CA GLN A 45 2.53 20.18 24.70
C GLN A 45 3.06 19.98 23.27
N LEU A 46 2.16 19.74 22.31
CA LEU A 46 2.48 19.62 20.89
C LEU A 46 3.15 20.89 20.38
N PHE A 47 2.63 22.06 20.81
CA PHE A 47 3.16 23.37 20.47
C PHE A 47 3.02 24.39 21.60
N THR A 48 3.86 25.43 21.54
CA THR A 48 3.65 26.70 22.27
C THR A 48 3.20 27.79 21.30
N LEU A 49 2.22 28.60 21.70
CA LEU A 49 1.74 29.74 20.93
C LEU A 49 2.80 30.85 20.92
N GLU A 50 3.08 31.43 19.76
CA GLU A 50 4.03 32.53 19.58
C GLU A 50 3.29 33.86 19.29
N PRO A 51 3.88 35.03 19.62
CA PRO A 51 3.33 36.33 19.25
C PRO A 51 3.09 36.43 17.75
N THR A 52 1.83 36.56 17.36
CA THR A 52 1.41 36.52 15.95
C THR A 52 0.97 37.91 15.47
N PRO A 53 1.56 38.46 14.40
CA PRO A 53 1.07 39.68 13.76
C PRO A 53 -0.38 39.53 13.29
N THR A 54 -1.08 40.66 13.11
CA THR A 54 -2.42 40.63 12.49
C THR A 54 -2.35 40.02 11.08
N ARG A 55 -3.45 39.46 10.56
CA ARG A 55 -3.49 38.90 9.19
C ARG A 55 -2.97 39.88 8.14
N LYS A 56 -3.22 41.19 8.32
CA LYS A 56 -2.66 42.24 7.46
C LYS A 56 -1.14 42.31 7.56
N GLY A 57 -0.57 42.39 8.76
CA GLY A 57 0.89 42.40 8.95
C GLY A 57 1.58 41.11 8.46
N LEU A 58 0.89 39.97 8.53
CA LEU A 58 1.35 38.74 7.87
C LEU A 58 1.30 38.87 6.34
N LEU A 59 0.21 39.35 5.75
CA LEU A 59 0.12 39.57 4.29
C LEU A 59 1.18 40.55 3.76
N ASP A 60 1.52 41.59 4.52
CA ASP A 60 2.54 42.58 4.15
C ASP A 60 3.98 42.00 4.13
N THR A 61 4.21 40.84 4.73
CA THR A 61 5.55 40.23 4.92
C THR A 61 5.67 38.77 4.44
N ALA A 62 4.56 38.10 4.15
CA ALA A 62 4.53 36.68 3.81
C ALA A 62 5.12 36.40 2.42
N SER A 63 5.83 35.28 2.33
CA SER A 63 6.32 34.70 1.08
C SER A 63 6.18 33.18 1.10
N GLY A 64 6.34 32.53 -0.05
CA GLY A 64 6.26 31.07 -0.17
C GLY A 64 4.95 30.49 0.39
N ASN A 65 5.06 29.41 1.17
CA ASN A 65 3.90 28.67 1.67
C ASN A 65 2.96 29.53 2.55
N LEU A 66 3.50 30.47 3.34
CA LEU A 66 2.66 31.33 4.18
C LEU A 66 1.76 32.26 3.35
N ALA A 67 2.27 32.79 2.23
CA ALA A 67 1.46 33.62 1.32
C ALA A 67 0.35 32.78 0.65
N THR A 68 0.68 31.55 0.22
CA THR A 68 -0.31 30.56 -0.27
C THR A 68 -1.43 30.33 0.75
N LEU A 69 -1.08 30.08 2.02
CA LEU A 69 -2.05 29.78 3.07
C LEU A 69 -2.93 30.99 3.40
N LEU A 70 -2.35 32.20 3.47
CA LEU A 70 -3.09 33.44 3.73
C LEU A 70 -4.09 33.83 2.63
N ALA A 71 -3.83 33.42 1.39
CA ALA A 71 -4.72 33.65 0.24
C ALA A 71 -5.94 32.71 0.20
N ASP A 72 -5.96 31.65 1.02
CA ASP A 72 -7.09 30.74 1.12
C ASP A 72 -8.22 31.36 1.98
N PRO A 73 -9.46 31.46 1.46
CA PRO A 73 -10.58 32.04 2.20
C PRO A 73 -11.06 31.16 3.37
N ALA A 74 -10.84 29.84 3.33
CA ALA A 74 -11.23 28.92 4.40
C ALA A 74 -10.26 28.97 5.60
N ASN A 75 -9.03 29.43 5.39
CA ASN A 75 -8.10 29.70 6.47
C ASN A 75 -8.50 31.01 7.18
N ALA A 76 -9.16 30.94 8.34
CA ALA A 76 -9.81 32.09 8.97
C ALA A 76 -8.87 32.88 9.91
N GLU A 77 -8.28 32.19 10.88
CA GLU A 77 -7.40 32.76 11.91
C GLU A 77 -6.04 32.05 11.86
N PHE A 78 -4.95 32.80 12.05
CA PHE A 78 -3.58 32.30 11.99
C PHE A 78 -2.89 32.53 13.34
N THR A 79 -2.11 31.56 13.79
CA THR A 79 -1.28 31.68 14.98
C THR A 79 0.06 31.00 14.72
N LEU A 80 1.15 31.77 14.78
CA LEU A 80 2.50 31.23 14.75
C LEU A 80 2.68 30.34 15.98
N VAL A 81 3.30 29.18 15.79
CA VAL A 81 3.54 28.23 16.88
C VAL A 81 4.94 27.63 16.77
N LYS A 82 5.51 27.31 17.94
CA LYS A 82 6.79 26.61 18.05
C LYS A 82 6.55 25.16 18.45
N ILE A 83 7.19 24.25 17.73
CA ILE A 83 7.01 22.81 17.85
C ILE A 83 8.36 22.13 18.02
N ASN A 84 8.37 21.02 18.76
CA ASN A 84 9.46 20.04 18.72
C ASN A 84 8.99 18.81 17.91
N PRO A 85 9.39 18.65 16.64
CA PRO A 85 8.98 17.51 15.82
C PRO A 85 9.37 16.15 16.40
N ALA A 86 10.39 16.07 17.26
CA ALA A 86 10.76 14.82 17.92
C ALA A 86 9.67 14.27 18.86
N LEU A 87 8.66 15.08 19.23
CA LEU A 87 7.46 14.61 19.93
C LEU A 87 6.58 13.70 19.07
N ILE A 88 6.72 13.68 17.74
CA ILE A 88 5.97 12.79 16.86
C ILE A 88 6.70 11.45 16.78
N SER A 89 6.46 10.61 17.79
CA SER A 89 7.10 9.31 17.97
C SER A 89 6.14 8.29 18.58
N GLN A 90 6.43 7.00 18.40
CA GLN A 90 5.67 5.92 19.05
C GLN A 90 5.81 5.95 20.58
N GLN A 91 6.86 6.58 21.11
CA GLN A 91 7.10 6.69 22.55
C GLN A 91 6.22 7.78 23.20
N THR A 92 5.72 8.74 22.41
CA THR A 92 4.83 9.80 22.88
C THR A 92 3.39 9.29 22.96
N GLN A 93 3.01 8.79 24.14
CA GLN A 93 1.66 8.24 24.38
C GLN A 93 0.59 9.33 24.55
N ASP A 94 0.96 10.53 24.98
CA ASP A 94 0.01 11.62 25.24
C ASP A 94 0.55 12.96 24.74
N LEU A 95 -0.27 13.66 23.96
CA LEU A 95 -0.02 15.03 23.50
C LEU A 95 -1.13 15.96 23.98
N ALA A 96 -0.74 17.10 24.54
CA ALA A 96 -1.64 18.18 24.89
C ALA A 96 -1.57 19.32 23.87
N VAL A 97 -2.70 19.98 23.67
CA VAL A 97 -2.88 21.14 22.78
C VAL A 97 -3.52 22.26 23.58
N SER A 98 -3.01 23.48 23.41
CA SER A 98 -3.54 24.70 24.00
C SER A 98 -3.84 25.72 22.89
N LEU A 99 -5.12 26.03 22.66
CA LEU A 99 -5.59 26.82 21.53
C LEU A 99 -5.59 28.33 21.83
N PRO A 100 -5.60 29.21 20.79
CA PRO A 100 -5.59 30.67 20.96
C PRO A 100 -6.81 31.24 21.71
N ASP A 101 -7.93 30.52 21.76
CA ASP A 101 -9.13 30.89 22.51
C ASP A 101 -9.09 30.42 23.98
N GLY A 102 -7.97 29.84 24.43
CA GLY A 102 -7.77 29.34 25.78
C GLY A 102 -8.27 27.91 26.03
N LYS A 103 -8.88 27.25 25.03
CA LYS A 103 -9.29 25.84 25.15
C LYS A 103 -8.09 24.91 25.18
N THR A 104 -8.18 23.83 25.93
CA THR A 104 -7.14 22.79 26.01
C THR A 104 -7.72 21.40 25.76
N ALA A 105 -6.93 20.53 25.13
CA ALA A 105 -7.28 19.14 24.89
C ALA A 105 -6.05 18.24 25.09
N GLN A 106 -6.27 17.04 25.63
CA GLN A 106 -5.29 15.95 25.66
C GLN A 106 -5.76 14.87 24.69
N PHE A 107 -4.82 14.36 23.91
CA PHE A 107 -5.00 13.27 22.96
C PHE A 107 -4.08 12.12 23.36
N HIS A 108 -4.67 10.95 23.57
CA HIS A 108 -3.94 9.72 23.78
C HIS A 108 -3.65 9.07 22.42
N LEU A 109 -2.43 8.55 22.23
CA LEU A 109 -2.01 7.84 21.04
C LEU A 109 -2.92 6.64 20.78
N ARG A 110 -3.48 6.57 19.57
CA ARG A 110 -4.28 5.45 19.08
C ARG A 110 -3.50 4.62 18.07
N ASP A 111 -2.88 5.28 17.09
CA ASP A 111 -2.15 4.64 16.00
C ASP A 111 -0.86 5.43 15.69
N PHE A 112 0.26 4.73 15.57
CA PHE A 112 1.51 5.28 15.02
C PHE A 112 1.89 4.46 13.79
N THR A 113 2.24 5.09 12.68
CA THR A 113 2.46 4.42 11.39
C THR A 113 3.58 5.10 10.61
N THR A 114 4.64 4.39 10.28
CA THR A 114 5.59 4.86 9.25
C THR A 114 4.94 4.66 7.88
N ILE A 115 4.49 5.75 7.26
CA ILE A 115 3.72 5.78 6.01
C ILE A 115 4.61 5.40 4.83
N THR A 116 5.86 5.85 4.88
CA THR A 116 6.96 5.50 3.98
C THR A 116 8.27 5.86 4.71
N PRO A 117 9.44 5.24 4.42
CA PRO A 117 10.67 5.53 5.16
C PRO A 117 10.99 7.03 5.26
N GLY A 118 11.06 7.54 6.49
CA GLY A 118 11.30 8.96 6.79
C GLY A 118 10.03 9.82 6.95
N ILE A 119 8.83 9.26 6.72
CA ILE A 119 7.54 9.93 6.95
C ILE A 119 6.71 9.12 7.96
N ASP A 120 6.56 9.67 9.16
CA ASP A 120 5.84 9.04 10.27
C ASP A 120 4.51 9.75 10.55
N GLY A 121 3.45 8.98 10.74
CA GLY A 121 2.13 9.41 11.19
C GLY A 121 1.88 9.08 12.66
N TRP A 122 1.31 10.02 13.40
CA TRP A 122 0.84 9.89 14.78
C TRP A 122 -0.63 10.30 14.82
N VAL A 123 -1.49 9.43 15.36
CA VAL A 123 -2.93 9.70 15.51
C VAL A 123 -3.36 9.48 16.94
N GLY A 124 -4.11 10.45 17.49
CA GLY A 124 -4.65 10.35 18.84
C GLY A 124 -6.04 10.95 19.00
N TYR A 125 -6.68 10.55 20.09
CA TYR A 125 -8.07 10.86 20.42
C TYR A 125 -8.22 11.23 21.89
N LYS A 126 -9.31 11.93 22.21
CA LYS A 126 -9.80 12.03 23.59
C LYS A 126 -10.73 10.84 23.89
N PRO A 127 -10.55 10.09 24.99
CA PRO A 127 -11.47 9.02 25.37
C PRO A 127 -12.91 9.51 25.57
N SER A 128 -13.88 8.67 25.20
CA SER A 128 -15.31 8.99 25.31
C SER A 128 -15.76 9.04 26.77
N ALA A 129 -15.96 10.25 27.29
CA ALA A 129 -16.56 10.46 28.62
C ALA A 129 -17.99 9.90 28.70
N TRP A 130 -18.72 9.86 27.59
CA TRP A 130 -20.02 9.18 27.52
C TRP A 130 -19.86 7.69 27.80
N LYS A 131 -18.95 7.01 27.08
CA LYS A 131 -18.76 5.56 27.22
C LYS A 131 -18.30 5.16 28.62
N ALA A 132 -17.43 5.96 29.23
CA ALA A 132 -16.98 5.75 30.61
C ALA A 132 -18.11 5.90 31.67
N ALA A 133 -19.17 6.66 31.36
CA ALA A 133 -20.28 6.94 32.28
C ALA A 133 -21.50 6.03 32.10
N HIS A 134 -21.52 5.15 31.10
CA HIS A 134 -22.67 4.31 30.75
C HIS A 134 -22.33 2.81 30.76
N ALA A 135 -23.36 1.96 30.62
CA ALA A 135 -23.17 0.52 30.56
C ALA A 135 -22.28 0.12 29.36
N ALA A 136 -21.40 -0.86 29.57
CA ALA A 136 -20.46 -1.31 28.55
C ALA A 136 -21.19 -1.82 27.30
N SER A 137 -20.99 -1.13 26.17
CA SER A 137 -21.42 -1.57 24.84
C SER A 137 -20.21 -1.78 23.93
N ALA A 138 -20.26 -2.86 23.14
CA ALA A 138 -19.30 -3.12 22.07
C ALA A 138 -19.54 -2.26 20.81
N SER A 139 -20.75 -1.73 20.62
CA SER A 139 -21.06 -0.81 19.50
C SER A 139 -20.56 0.61 19.74
N GLU A 140 -20.53 1.04 21.00
CA GLU A 140 -20.23 2.42 21.35
C GLU A 140 -18.74 2.72 21.11
N ILE A 141 -18.44 3.81 20.41
CA ILE A 141 -17.06 4.18 20.09
C ILE A 141 -16.27 4.57 21.36
N GLU A 142 -15.00 4.14 21.42
CA GLU A 142 -14.12 4.38 22.57
C GLU A 142 -13.71 5.86 22.74
N ASN A 143 -13.83 6.65 21.67
CA ASN A 143 -13.27 7.99 21.55
C ASN A 143 -14.39 9.02 21.37
N ASP A 144 -14.18 10.25 21.84
CA ASP A 144 -15.01 11.39 21.46
C ASP A 144 -14.60 11.86 20.05
N PRO A 145 -15.45 11.68 19.02
CA PRO A 145 -15.08 11.95 17.63
C PRO A 145 -15.05 13.46 17.31
N LEU A 146 -15.44 14.32 18.26
CA LEU A 146 -15.23 15.77 18.20
C LEU A 146 -13.81 16.18 18.62
N TYR A 147 -12.96 15.21 18.98
CA TYR A 147 -11.55 15.39 19.34
C TYR A 147 -10.67 14.43 18.53
N TYR A 148 -10.00 14.96 17.51
CA TYR A 148 -9.12 14.20 16.62
C TYR A 148 -7.80 14.92 16.40
N LEU A 149 -6.68 14.23 16.61
CA LEU A 149 -5.35 14.74 16.32
C LEU A 149 -4.64 13.79 15.35
N SER A 150 -4.31 14.26 14.15
CA SER A 150 -3.58 13.52 13.13
C SER A 150 -2.40 14.35 12.64
N LEU A 151 -1.20 13.81 12.78
CA LEU A 151 0.06 14.51 12.59
C LEU A 151 0.95 13.66 11.69
N VAL A 152 1.60 14.28 10.69
CA VAL A 152 2.60 13.60 9.85
C VAL A 152 3.89 14.40 9.80
N ARG A 153 5.00 13.74 10.10
CA ARG A 153 6.34 14.32 10.21
C ARG A 153 7.28 13.77 9.13
N GLU A 154 8.05 14.66 8.50
CA GLU A 154 9.18 14.35 7.60
C GLU A 154 10.42 15.09 8.12
N GLY A 155 11.24 14.42 8.94
CA GLY A 155 12.36 15.05 9.64
C GLY A 155 11.90 16.19 10.56
N ASP A 156 12.32 17.42 10.26
CA ASP A 156 11.88 18.64 10.97
C ASP A 156 10.59 19.25 10.39
N LYS A 157 10.04 18.73 9.28
CA LYS A 157 8.73 19.19 8.79
C LYS A 157 7.62 18.45 9.51
N LEU A 158 6.55 19.17 9.79
CA LEU A 158 5.29 18.66 10.33
C LEU A 158 4.11 19.31 9.61
N VAL A 159 3.11 18.50 9.27
CA VAL A 159 1.75 18.96 8.95
C VAL A 159 0.75 18.18 9.80
N GLY A 160 -0.47 18.70 9.95
CA GLY A 160 -1.48 17.98 10.70
C GLY A 160 -2.86 18.60 10.71
N ARG A 161 -3.81 17.81 11.23
CA ARG A 161 -5.18 18.19 11.50
C ARG A 161 -5.44 18.06 13.00
N VAL A 162 -6.00 19.10 13.59
CA VAL A 162 -6.37 19.18 15.00
C VAL A 162 -7.87 19.51 15.05
N ILE A 163 -8.68 18.66 15.66
CA ILE A 163 -10.09 18.94 15.93
C ILE A 163 -10.28 18.97 17.44
N VAL A 164 -10.86 20.06 17.94
CA VAL A 164 -11.22 20.25 19.36
C VAL A 164 -12.66 20.73 19.42
N GLU A 165 -13.52 19.98 20.11
CA GLU A 165 -14.96 20.27 20.21
C GLU A 165 -15.65 20.43 18.84
N GLY A 166 -15.16 19.70 17.83
CA GLY A 166 -15.67 19.74 16.46
C GLY A 166 -15.16 20.92 15.62
N GLN A 167 -14.41 21.88 16.18
CA GLN A 167 -13.75 22.94 15.40
C GLN A 167 -12.44 22.41 14.80
N PRO A 168 -12.29 22.38 13.45
CA PRO A 168 -11.04 22.01 12.81
C PRO A 168 -10.02 23.15 12.82
N TYR A 169 -8.77 22.75 13.01
CA TYR A 169 -7.57 23.53 12.78
C TYR A 169 -6.60 22.71 11.91
N ARG A 170 -5.84 23.40 11.06
CA ARG A 170 -4.75 22.86 10.26
C ARG A 170 -3.43 23.33 10.84
N LEU A 171 -2.41 22.47 10.81
CA LEU A 171 -1.06 22.77 11.25
C LEU A 171 -0.11 22.61 10.05
N ASP A 172 0.73 23.61 9.79
CA ASP A 172 1.67 23.61 8.67
C ASP A 172 3.07 24.06 9.04
N SER A 173 4.05 23.46 8.37
CA SER A 173 5.40 24.00 8.26
C SER A 173 5.43 25.15 7.23
N ILE A 174 5.93 26.32 7.62
CA ILE A 174 6.03 27.49 6.73
C ILE A 174 7.48 27.81 6.30
N GLY A 175 8.46 27.03 6.78
CA GLY A 175 9.88 27.14 6.44
C GLY A 175 10.74 27.45 7.66
N SER A 176 12.05 27.22 7.57
CA SER A 176 13.04 27.59 8.61
C SER A 176 12.71 27.12 10.04
N GLY A 177 12.05 25.96 10.19
CA GLY A 177 11.61 25.44 11.50
C GLY A 177 10.46 26.21 12.15
N GLN A 178 9.75 27.06 11.39
CA GLN A 178 8.56 27.78 11.81
C GLN A 178 7.29 27.04 11.38
N TYR A 179 6.26 27.12 12.22
CA TYR A 179 4.97 26.50 11.99
C TYR A 179 3.83 27.49 12.22
N VAL A 180 2.68 27.19 11.65
CA VAL A 180 1.46 27.96 11.84
C VAL A 180 0.29 27.03 12.13
N LEU A 181 -0.46 27.36 13.17
CA LEU A 181 -1.79 26.82 13.46
C LEU A 181 -2.81 27.72 12.77
N ILE A 182 -3.73 27.12 12.03
CA ILE A 182 -4.74 27.81 11.24
C ILE A 182 -6.11 27.29 11.65
N LYS A 183 -7.01 28.17 12.07
CA LYS A 183 -8.42 27.81 12.29
C LYS A 183 -9.14 27.75 10.95
N VAL A 184 -9.78 26.63 10.65
CA VAL A 184 -10.44 26.39 9.36
C VAL A 184 -11.93 26.70 9.48
N ASP A 185 -12.42 27.52 8.55
CA ASP A 185 -13.83 27.82 8.34
C ASP A 185 -14.38 26.91 7.24
N GLU A 186 -14.94 25.77 7.64
CA GLU A 186 -15.48 24.77 6.71
C GLU A 186 -16.61 25.30 5.82
N SER A 187 -17.26 26.42 6.19
CA SER A 187 -18.30 27.05 5.38
C SER A 187 -17.77 27.75 4.12
N LYS A 188 -16.45 27.95 4.03
CA LYS A 188 -15.74 28.57 2.90
C LYS A 188 -14.89 27.58 2.10
N LEU A 189 -14.88 26.31 2.48
CA LEU A 189 -14.31 25.26 1.63
C LEU A 189 -15.19 25.10 0.38
N PRO A 190 -14.59 24.80 -0.79
CA PRO A 190 -15.33 24.29 -1.94
C PRO A 190 -16.20 23.07 -1.56
N VAL A 191 -17.31 22.87 -2.28
CA VAL A 191 -18.17 21.70 -2.06
C VAL A 191 -17.52 20.42 -2.62
N GLU A 192 -17.94 19.25 -2.15
CA GLU A 192 -17.54 17.98 -2.78
C GLU A 192 -18.32 17.80 -4.10
N GLY A 193 -17.65 17.33 -5.15
CA GLY A 193 -18.25 17.16 -6.47
C GLY A 193 -19.05 15.86 -6.60
N GLU A 194 -20.17 15.89 -7.33
CA GLU A 194 -20.93 14.65 -7.61
C GLU A 194 -20.10 13.68 -8.46
N PRO A 195 -19.77 12.46 -7.98
CA PRO A 195 -18.79 11.62 -8.63
C PRO A 195 -19.35 11.02 -9.92
N LEU A 196 -18.49 11.01 -10.94
CA LEU A 196 -18.81 10.67 -12.31
C LEU A 196 -19.05 9.16 -12.46
N VAL A 197 -20.09 8.77 -13.19
CA VAL A 197 -20.35 7.36 -13.53
C VAL A 197 -19.79 7.10 -14.93
N ASP A 198 -19.01 6.04 -15.10
CA ASP A 198 -18.45 5.69 -16.41
C ASP A 198 -19.57 5.32 -17.42
N PRO A 199 -19.72 6.04 -18.55
CA PRO A 199 -20.70 5.69 -19.57
C PRO A 199 -20.40 4.36 -20.28
N ALA A 200 -19.13 3.92 -20.31
CA ALA A 200 -18.70 2.71 -21.01
C ALA A 200 -18.70 1.45 -20.12
N GLY A 201 -18.82 1.60 -18.80
CA GLY A 201 -18.36 0.62 -17.83
C GLY A 201 -19.37 0.29 -16.75
N GLN A 202 -20.63 0.02 -17.12
CA GLN A 202 -21.48 -0.86 -16.30
C GLN A 202 -21.03 -2.33 -16.41
N VAL A 203 -19.76 -2.60 -16.09
CA VAL A 203 -19.35 -3.94 -15.69
C VAL A 203 -20.13 -4.25 -14.42
N ARG A 204 -21.08 -5.18 -14.48
CA ARG A 204 -21.90 -5.57 -13.31
C ARG A 204 -21.00 -5.72 -12.09
N ASP A 205 -21.31 -4.99 -11.03
CA ASP A 205 -20.64 -5.22 -9.77
C ASP A 205 -21.24 -6.44 -9.09
N ASP A 206 -20.52 -7.54 -9.19
CA ASP A 206 -20.88 -8.81 -8.61
C ASP A 206 -20.35 -8.96 -7.17
N THR A 207 -19.74 -7.92 -6.60
CA THR A 207 -19.27 -7.91 -5.19
C THR A 207 -20.41 -7.71 -4.18
N GLN A 208 -21.54 -7.13 -4.59
CA GLN A 208 -22.68 -6.86 -3.70
C GLN A 208 -23.12 -8.11 -2.94
N GLY A 209 -23.15 -8.05 -1.61
CA GLY A 209 -23.57 -9.15 -0.75
C GLY A 209 -22.61 -10.35 -0.67
N LYS A 210 -21.43 -10.28 -1.30
CA LYS A 210 -20.39 -11.30 -1.10
C LYS A 210 -19.57 -10.99 0.15
N ALA A 211 -19.34 -12.02 0.96
CA ALA A 211 -18.32 -11.95 2.00
C ALA A 211 -16.92 -12.00 1.34
N PRO A 212 -15.96 -11.15 1.78
CA PRO A 212 -14.56 -11.27 1.38
C PRO A 212 -13.96 -12.63 1.75
N LEU A 213 -13.02 -13.11 0.93
CA LEU A 213 -12.29 -14.36 1.14
C LEU A 213 -11.08 -14.17 2.08
N SER A 214 -10.47 -12.99 2.04
CA SER A 214 -9.36 -12.52 2.86
C SER A 214 -9.85 -11.81 4.12
N ALA A 215 -9.04 -11.80 5.17
CA ALA A 215 -9.35 -11.05 6.40
C ALA A 215 -9.22 -9.53 6.21
N HIS A 216 -8.32 -9.07 5.34
CA HIS A 216 -7.95 -7.67 5.17
C HIS A 216 -7.29 -7.43 3.80
N SER A 217 -7.47 -6.24 3.23
CA SER A 217 -6.94 -5.83 1.92
C SER A 217 -5.97 -4.65 1.99
N THR A 218 -4.96 -4.66 1.13
CA THR A 218 -4.06 -3.51 0.93
C THR A 218 -4.31 -2.90 -0.45
N ILE A 219 -4.68 -1.61 -0.50
CA ILE A 219 -4.99 -0.90 -1.75
C ILE A 219 -3.90 0.15 -1.98
N ARG A 220 -3.18 0.05 -3.10
CA ARG A 220 -2.01 0.91 -3.38
C ARG A 220 -2.42 2.19 -4.13
N VAL A 221 -2.10 3.34 -3.55
CA VAL A 221 -2.47 4.67 -4.07
C VAL A 221 -1.23 5.38 -4.64
N MET A 222 -1.25 5.71 -5.94
CA MET A 222 -0.27 6.60 -6.56
C MET A 222 -0.76 8.04 -6.51
N PHE A 223 0.12 8.97 -6.11
CA PHE A 223 -0.17 10.40 -6.11
C PHE A 223 0.45 11.11 -7.30
N LEU A 224 -0.34 11.96 -7.94
CA LEU A 224 0.10 12.95 -8.91
C LEU A 224 -0.05 14.36 -8.30
N ALA A 225 0.75 15.30 -8.77
CA ALA A 225 0.55 16.72 -8.50
C ALA A 225 0.65 17.50 -9.81
N THR A 226 -0.13 18.56 -9.96
CA THR A 226 -0.06 19.43 -11.14
C THR A 226 1.10 20.42 -11.01
N ASN A 227 1.55 21.02 -12.11
CA ASN A 227 2.62 22.02 -12.11
C ASN A 227 2.28 23.20 -11.17
N GLN A 228 1.03 23.65 -11.23
CA GLN A 228 0.44 24.69 -10.39
C GLN A 228 0.46 24.29 -8.92
N ARG A 229 0.04 23.06 -8.57
CA ARG A 229 0.02 22.60 -7.18
C ARG A 229 1.44 22.49 -6.60
N ARG A 230 2.40 21.97 -7.36
CA ARG A 230 3.82 21.94 -6.97
C ARG A 230 4.40 23.33 -6.73
N ALA A 231 4.04 24.31 -7.56
CA ALA A 231 4.48 25.69 -7.38
C ALA A 231 3.82 26.37 -6.16
N LYS A 232 2.56 26.03 -5.87
CA LYS A 232 1.76 26.63 -4.79
C LYS A 232 2.05 26.05 -3.40
N SER A 233 2.26 24.73 -3.29
CA SER A 233 2.63 24.06 -2.01
C SER A 233 3.96 23.30 -2.15
N PRO A 234 5.05 23.77 -1.50
CA PRO A 234 6.31 23.01 -1.43
C PRO A 234 6.22 21.77 -0.52
N ASN A 235 5.13 21.64 0.26
CA ASN A 235 4.90 20.55 1.20
C ASN A 235 3.89 19.51 0.68
N TYR A 236 3.47 19.59 -0.60
CA TYR A 236 2.39 18.76 -1.15
C TYR A 236 2.54 17.24 -0.89
N ARG A 237 3.77 16.70 -0.81
CA ARG A 237 3.99 15.27 -0.50
C ARG A 237 3.62 14.91 0.93
N ILE A 238 4.02 15.73 1.92
CA ILE A 238 3.68 15.47 3.33
C ILE A 238 2.21 15.81 3.62
N GLU A 239 1.64 16.80 2.91
CA GLU A 239 0.19 17.09 2.89
C GLU A 239 -0.62 15.86 2.40
N LEU A 240 -0.20 15.22 1.30
CA LEU A 240 -0.84 14.01 0.78
C LEU A 240 -0.60 12.77 1.65
N ALA A 241 0.57 12.66 2.29
CA ALA A 241 0.82 11.62 3.29
C ALA A 241 -0.10 11.77 4.51
N GLN A 242 -0.36 13.00 4.97
CA GLN A 242 -1.34 13.29 6.02
C GLN A 242 -2.77 12.94 5.59
N ALA A 243 -3.16 13.26 4.37
CA ALA A 243 -4.44 12.85 3.80
C ALA A 243 -4.60 11.31 3.76
N LEU A 244 -3.53 10.58 3.41
CA LEU A 244 -3.51 9.10 3.38
C LEU A 244 -3.57 8.51 4.79
N ASN A 245 -2.91 9.13 5.76
CA ASN A 245 -2.97 8.75 7.17
C ASN A 245 -4.38 8.90 7.75
N ASP A 246 -5.05 10.02 7.45
CA ASP A 246 -6.45 10.25 7.79
C ASP A 246 -7.37 9.19 7.14
N ALA A 247 -7.22 8.93 5.83
CA ALA A 247 -8.01 7.92 5.13
C ALA A 247 -7.87 6.52 5.76
N ASN A 248 -6.64 6.13 6.12
CA ASN A 248 -6.38 4.88 6.85
C ASN A 248 -7.02 4.86 8.24
N GLN A 249 -7.00 5.98 8.96
CA GLN A 249 -7.67 6.06 10.25
C GLN A 249 -9.18 5.90 10.12
N TYR A 250 -9.80 6.50 9.11
CA TYR A 250 -11.26 6.42 8.94
C TYR A 250 -11.71 4.99 8.62
N MET A 251 -10.87 4.20 7.92
CA MET A 251 -11.10 2.76 7.74
C MET A 251 -11.05 2.00 9.06
N ARG A 252 -9.98 2.19 9.86
CA ARG A 252 -9.85 1.56 11.19
C ARG A 252 -11.01 1.92 12.13
N ASN A 253 -11.40 3.19 12.15
CA ASN A 253 -12.47 3.70 12.99
C ASN A 253 -13.84 3.10 12.63
N SER A 254 -14.08 2.85 11.34
CA SER A 254 -15.36 2.35 10.84
C SER A 254 -15.43 0.83 10.67
N ASP A 255 -14.48 0.07 11.20
CA ASP A 255 -14.38 -1.40 11.04
C ASP A 255 -14.37 -1.82 9.55
N VAL A 256 -13.55 -1.13 8.76
CA VAL A 256 -13.29 -1.46 7.36
C VAL A 256 -11.90 -2.06 7.24
N GLN A 257 -11.83 -3.27 6.68
CA GLN A 257 -10.60 -4.07 6.63
C GLN A 257 -9.75 -3.71 5.40
N ILE A 258 -9.46 -2.41 5.24
CA ILE A 258 -8.64 -1.81 4.18
C ILE A 258 -7.50 -1.03 4.83
N THR A 259 -6.28 -1.22 4.32
CA THR A 259 -5.19 -0.26 4.48
C THR A 259 -4.80 0.27 3.11
N TYR A 260 -4.83 1.59 2.96
CA TYR A 260 -4.21 2.27 1.83
C TYR A 260 -2.71 2.36 2.03
N GLU A 261 -1.95 1.91 1.03
CA GLU A 261 -0.49 1.98 1.00
C GLU A 261 -0.06 3.03 -0.03
N LEU A 262 0.98 3.81 0.28
CA LEU A 262 1.56 4.74 -0.68
C LEU A 262 2.29 3.94 -1.78
N ALA A 263 1.71 3.87 -2.97
CA ALA A 263 2.36 3.26 -4.12
C ALA A 263 3.57 4.11 -4.59
N GLY A 264 3.42 5.44 -4.50
CA GLY A 264 4.47 6.42 -4.75
C GLY A 264 3.95 7.76 -5.23
N PHE A 265 4.82 8.77 -5.23
CA PHE A 265 4.59 10.06 -5.90
C PHE A 265 5.12 9.99 -7.32
N PHE A 266 4.40 10.56 -8.29
CA PHE A 266 4.87 10.69 -9.67
C PHE A 266 4.63 12.10 -10.21
N ASP A 267 5.72 12.86 -10.33
CA ASP A 267 5.72 14.27 -10.73
C ASP A 267 5.79 14.47 -12.25
N GLU A 268 4.94 13.76 -12.98
CA GLU A 268 4.79 13.99 -14.42
C GLU A 268 4.37 15.46 -14.66
N PRO A 269 4.93 16.16 -15.67
CA PRO A 269 4.49 17.50 -16.02
C PRO A 269 3.04 17.50 -16.49
N TYR A 270 2.17 18.18 -15.74
CA TYR A 270 0.77 18.40 -16.11
C TYR A 270 0.40 19.86 -15.84
N ASP A 271 -0.05 20.54 -16.89
CA ASP A 271 -0.55 21.91 -16.84
C ASP A 271 -2.08 21.88 -16.77
N GLU A 272 -2.62 22.25 -15.61
CA GLU A 272 -4.07 22.25 -15.38
C GLU A 272 -4.76 23.55 -15.89
N THR A 273 -4.02 24.46 -16.54
CA THR A 273 -4.56 25.75 -16.98
C THR A 273 -5.73 25.56 -17.94
N GLY A 274 -6.92 26.02 -17.53
CA GLY A 274 -8.15 25.87 -18.31
C GLY A 274 -8.77 24.46 -18.27
N ARG A 275 -8.32 23.57 -17.38
CA ARG A 275 -8.85 22.21 -17.20
C ARG A 275 -9.72 22.12 -15.94
N ASN A 276 -11.02 21.86 -16.13
CA ASN A 276 -11.94 21.57 -15.01
C ASN A 276 -11.71 20.16 -14.45
N TYR A 277 -12.32 19.84 -13.30
CA TYR A 277 -12.13 18.54 -12.63
C TYR A 277 -12.43 17.31 -13.52
N SER A 278 -13.49 17.37 -14.33
CA SER A 278 -13.84 16.27 -15.24
C SER A 278 -12.79 16.05 -16.32
N GLN A 279 -12.25 17.13 -16.88
CA GLN A 279 -11.18 17.07 -17.87
C GLN A 279 -9.88 16.54 -17.26
N GLN A 280 -9.54 16.94 -16.02
CA GLN A 280 -8.37 16.42 -15.32
C GLN A 280 -8.49 14.92 -15.02
N LEU A 281 -9.68 14.44 -14.61
CA LEU A 281 -9.96 13.01 -14.42
C LEU A 281 -9.80 12.20 -15.71
N ASP A 282 -10.33 12.70 -16.83
CA ASP A 282 -10.17 12.05 -18.14
C ASP A 282 -8.73 12.09 -18.63
N ASP A 283 -8.02 13.21 -18.43
CA ASP A 283 -6.64 13.42 -18.88
C ASP A 283 -5.65 12.40 -18.27
N ILE A 284 -5.89 11.91 -17.03
CA ILE A 284 -5.10 10.82 -16.40
C ILE A 284 -5.01 9.57 -17.30
N ARG A 285 -6.04 9.32 -18.12
CA ARG A 285 -6.15 8.16 -19.00
C ARG A 285 -6.04 8.51 -20.50
N LEU A 286 -6.42 9.72 -20.89
CA LEU A 286 -6.63 10.09 -22.30
C LEU A 286 -5.61 11.09 -22.86
N ALA A 287 -5.06 12.00 -22.07
CA ALA A 287 -4.21 13.08 -22.58
C ALA A 287 -2.78 12.60 -22.89
N GLN A 288 -2.48 12.25 -24.14
CA GLN A 288 -1.12 11.88 -24.55
C GLN A 288 -0.22 13.12 -24.70
N PRO A 289 1.07 13.06 -24.32
CA PRO A 289 1.80 11.88 -23.81
C PRO A 289 1.64 11.63 -22.30
N PHE A 290 1.09 12.58 -21.54
CA PHE A 290 0.94 12.54 -20.07
C PHE A 290 0.33 11.22 -19.56
N ALA A 291 -0.84 10.84 -20.08
CA ALA A 291 -1.52 9.59 -19.75
C ALA A 291 -0.67 8.35 -20.05
N GLY A 292 0.08 8.34 -21.15
CA GLY A 292 0.98 7.24 -21.51
C GLY A 292 2.12 7.04 -20.49
N ASN A 293 2.59 8.12 -19.86
CA ASN A 293 3.59 8.06 -18.80
C ASN A 293 2.96 7.70 -17.45
N VAL A 294 1.83 8.30 -17.10
CA VAL A 294 1.07 8.04 -15.87
C VAL A 294 0.60 6.59 -15.78
N LEU A 295 -0.05 6.06 -16.82
CA LEU A 295 -0.54 4.67 -16.82
C LEU A 295 0.61 3.66 -16.79
N ARG A 296 1.74 3.96 -17.44
CA ARG A 296 2.97 3.14 -17.33
C ARG A 296 3.50 3.14 -15.89
N ARG A 297 3.59 4.30 -15.24
CA ARG A 297 4.04 4.38 -13.83
C ARG A 297 3.04 3.73 -12.87
N ARG A 298 1.74 3.77 -13.17
CA ARG A 298 0.71 3.08 -12.39
C ARG A 298 0.91 1.56 -12.38
N GLU A 299 1.12 0.96 -13.55
CA GLU A 299 1.41 -0.48 -13.69
C GLU A 299 2.70 -0.86 -12.93
N VAL A 300 3.74 -0.03 -13.05
CA VAL A 300 5.02 -0.19 -12.35
C VAL A 300 4.91 -0.20 -10.83
N LEU A 301 4.16 0.75 -10.28
CA LEU A 301 4.02 0.88 -8.84
C LEU A 301 2.97 -0.11 -8.28
N GLY A 302 2.32 -0.90 -9.14
CA GLY A 302 1.18 -1.72 -8.77
C GLY A 302 0.10 -0.87 -8.09
N ALA A 303 -0.25 0.27 -8.68
CA ALA A 303 -1.11 1.27 -8.05
C ALA A 303 -2.58 1.07 -8.44
N ASP A 304 -3.33 0.42 -7.56
CA ASP A 304 -4.76 0.18 -7.68
C ASP A 304 -5.57 1.47 -7.88
N MET A 305 -5.17 2.56 -7.21
CA MET A 305 -5.81 3.87 -7.33
C MET A 305 -4.80 4.98 -7.70
N ILE A 306 -5.29 6.05 -8.35
CA ILE A 306 -4.56 7.30 -8.56
C ILE A 306 -5.33 8.45 -7.91
N SER A 307 -4.64 9.35 -7.21
CA SER A 307 -5.19 10.66 -6.84
C SER A 307 -4.29 11.79 -7.32
N MET A 308 -4.86 12.74 -8.07
CA MET A 308 -4.17 13.94 -8.53
C MET A 308 -4.48 15.12 -7.61
N TYR A 309 -3.44 15.85 -7.20
CA TYR A 309 -3.58 17.06 -6.41
C TYR A 309 -3.47 18.30 -7.30
N SER A 310 -4.61 18.98 -7.50
CA SER A 310 -4.83 20.14 -8.37
C SER A 310 -4.94 21.43 -7.58
N THR A 311 -4.86 22.61 -8.21
CA THR A 311 -5.30 23.90 -7.61
C THR A 311 -6.68 24.37 -8.08
N ALA A 312 -7.40 23.57 -8.88
CA ALA A 312 -8.76 23.87 -9.32
C ALA A 312 -9.72 24.07 -8.14
N THR A 313 -10.57 25.11 -8.22
CA THR A 313 -11.33 25.64 -7.07
C THR A 313 -12.82 25.34 -7.10
N GLU A 314 -13.31 24.63 -8.11
CA GLU A 314 -14.73 24.30 -8.31
C GLU A 314 -15.26 23.39 -7.20
N TYR A 315 -14.45 22.40 -6.81
CA TYR A 315 -14.75 21.40 -5.80
C TYR A 315 -13.55 21.18 -4.88
N CYS A 316 -13.78 20.53 -3.74
CA CYS A 316 -12.71 20.04 -2.88
C CYS A 316 -12.14 18.69 -3.41
N GLY A 317 -12.99 17.87 -4.03
CA GLY A 317 -12.64 16.69 -4.81
C GLY A 317 -13.65 16.32 -5.89
N LEU A 318 -13.22 15.49 -6.84
CA LEU A 318 -14.06 14.76 -7.79
C LEU A 318 -13.40 13.43 -8.15
N ALA A 319 -14.20 12.36 -8.24
CA ALA A 319 -13.73 11.02 -8.59
C ALA A 319 -14.70 10.28 -9.52
N TRP A 320 -14.20 9.20 -10.10
CA TRP A 320 -15.05 8.18 -10.69
C TRP A 320 -15.74 7.36 -9.60
N TYR A 321 -17.07 7.25 -9.69
CA TYR A 321 -17.90 6.40 -8.84
C TYR A 321 -17.76 4.93 -9.27
N GLU A 322 -17.56 4.04 -8.28
CA GLU A 322 -17.58 2.59 -8.46
C GLU A 322 -16.61 2.12 -9.56
N SER A 323 -15.40 2.67 -9.52
CA SER A 323 -14.40 2.56 -10.58
C SER A 323 -14.03 1.15 -11.02
N SER A 324 -13.77 1.02 -12.32
CA SER A 324 -13.02 -0.07 -12.94
C SER A 324 -11.52 0.01 -12.63
N LYS A 325 -10.73 -1.01 -13.03
CA LYS A 325 -9.26 -0.95 -13.02
C LYS A 325 -8.79 0.31 -13.75
N GLU A 326 -9.39 0.60 -14.90
CA GLU A 326 -8.99 1.66 -15.83
C GLU A 326 -9.28 3.07 -15.29
N GLN A 327 -10.26 3.23 -14.38
CA GLN A 327 -10.79 4.53 -13.90
C GLN A 327 -10.81 4.68 -12.37
N ALA A 328 -10.02 3.92 -11.62
CA ALA A 328 -9.86 4.16 -10.18
C ALA A 328 -8.99 5.40 -9.92
N HIS A 329 -9.53 6.56 -10.30
CA HIS A 329 -8.88 7.87 -10.26
C HIS A 329 -9.73 8.90 -9.52
N SER A 330 -9.05 9.82 -8.86
CA SER A 330 -9.60 11.00 -8.21
C SER A 330 -8.76 12.25 -8.52
N VAL A 331 -9.37 13.42 -8.44
CA VAL A 331 -8.70 14.74 -8.44
C VAL A 331 -9.17 15.47 -7.19
N ILE A 332 -8.24 16.02 -6.41
CA ILE A 332 -8.52 16.79 -5.19
C ILE A 332 -7.83 18.15 -5.21
N SER A 333 -8.43 19.15 -4.56
CA SER A 333 -7.76 20.39 -4.15
C SER A 333 -7.69 20.58 -2.62
N CYS A 334 -8.52 19.85 -1.89
CA CYS A 334 -8.56 19.78 -0.43
C CYS A 334 -8.03 18.42 0.04
N THR A 335 -7.02 18.40 0.92
CA THR A 335 -6.46 17.14 1.45
C THR A 335 -7.48 16.33 2.26
N THR A 336 -8.41 17.00 2.93
CA THR A 336 -9.52 16.40 3.70
C THR A 336 -10.46 15.54 2.86
N SER A 337 -10.46 15.72 1.55
CA SER A 337 -11.37 15.05 0.63
C SER A 337 -10.77 13.78 0.03
N LEU A 338 -9.48 13.47 0.24
CA LEU A 338 -8.89 12.22 -0.26
C LEU A 338 -9.68 10.99 0.20
N ALA A 339 -10.00 10.89 1.49
CA ALA A 339 -10.79 9.78 2.03
C ALA A 339 -12.23 9.74 1.48
N HIS A 340 -12.75 10.88 1.00
CA HIS A 340 -14.05 10.97 0.33
C HIS A 340 -13.96 10.40 -1.10
N GLU A 341 -12.99 10.90 -1.88
CA GLU A 341 -12.80 10.52 -3.28
C GLU A 341 -12.36 9.05 -3.47
N LEU A 342 -11.47 8.54 -2.61
CA LEU A 342 -11.15 7.11 -2.59
C LEU A 342 -12.41 6.29 -2.22
N GLY A 343 -13.30 6.84 -1.39
CA GLY A 343 -14.60 6.26 -1.08
C GLY A 343 -15.54 6.19 -2.29
N HIS A 344 -15.55 7.21 -3.15
CA HIS A 344 -16.24 7.16 -4.45
C HIS A 344 -15.63 6.12 -5.39
N ASN A 345 -14.29 6.03 -5.46
CA ASN A 345 -13.62 4.96 -6.22
C ASN A 345 -13.96 3.57 -5.67
N LEU A 346 -14.26 3.43 -4.36
CA LEU A 346 -14.79 2.23 -3.71
C LEU A 346 -16.33 2.05 -3.83
N GLY A 347 -17.05 2.95 -4.52
CA GLY A 347 -18.49 2.81 -4.77
C GLY A 347 -19.39 3.26 -3.63
N ALA A 348 -18.97 4.24 -2.82
CA ALA A 348 -19.85 5.02 -1.95
C ALA A 348 -20.38 6.28 -2.66
N LYS A 349 -21.49 6.82 -2.15
CA LYS A 349 -22.13 8.07 -2.58
C LYS A 349 -22.30 9.04 -1.41
N HIS A 350 -22.70 10.27 -1.75
CA HIS A 350 -23.21 11.28 -0.82
C HIS A 350 -24.45 10.83 -0.04
N ASN A 351 -25.18 11.75 0.60
CA ASN A 351 -26.38 11.43 1.38
C ASN A 351 -27.42 10.62 0.61
N TRP A 352 -28.21 9.85 1.36
CA TRP A 352 -29.54 9.43 0.95
C TRP A 352 -30.58 10.34 1.61
N GLU A 353 -31.66 10.65 0.90
CA GLU A 353 -32.81 11.42 1.40
C GLU A 353 -34.07 10.72 0.90
N GLU A 354 -35.18 10.84 1.64
CA GLU A 354 -36.44 10.18 1.27
C GLU A 354 -36.95 10.68 -0.10
N GLY A 355 -37.28 9.73 -0.99
CA GLY A 355 -37.65 10.02 -2.38
C GLY A 355 -36.49 9.98 -3.39
N ASN A 356 -35.24 9.81 -2.95
CA ASN A 356 -34.13 9.52 -3.86
C ASN A 356 -34.35 8.22 -4.63
N ALA A 357 -33.86 8.18 -5.88
CA ALA A 357 -33.91 6.98 -6.71
C ALA A 357 -33.04 5.85 -6.11
N GLU A 358 -33.64 4.69 -5.90
CA GLU A 358 -33.02 3.56 -5.22
C GLU A 358 -31.76 3.05 -5.95
N ARG A 359 -30.72 2.71 -5.19
CA ARG A 359 -29.42 2.24 -5.72
C ARG A 359 -29.23 0.75 -5.46
N LYS A 360 -28.25 0.16 -6.15
CA LYS A 360 -27.86 -1.24 -5.98
C LYS A 360 -26.33 -1.31 -5.79
N PRO A 361 -25.85 -1.59 -4.56
CA PRO A 361 -26.61 -1.68 -3.31
C PRO A 361 -27.28 -0.36 -2.86
N PRO A 362 -28.33 -0.41 -2.02
CA PRO A 362 -29.03 0.77 -1.51
C PRO A 362 -28.26 1.48 -0.38
N TYR A 363 -27.40 0.75 0.34
CA TYR A 363 -26.73 1.20 1.57
C TYR A 363 -25.43 1.99 1.35
N VAL A 364 -25.20 2.54 0.16
CA VAL A 364 -23.92 3.14 -0.25
C VAL A 364 -23.68 4.58 0.24
N HIS A 365 -24.55 5.13 1.10
CA HIS A 365 -24.59 6.57 1.36
C HIS A 365 -23.93 7.02 2.67
N GLY A 366 -23.37 8.23 2.65
CA GLY A 366 -22.95 8.93 3.85
C GLY A 366 -24.12 9.26 4.78
N TYR A 367 -23.92 9.06 6.09
CA TYR A 367 -24.88 9.37 7.13
C TYR A 367 -24.62 10.73 7.80
N ARG A 368 -25.68 11.44 8.18
CA ARG A 368 -25.67 12.58 9.10
C ARG A 368 -26.82 12.47 10.08
N TYR A 369 -26.60 12.89 11.32
CA TYR A 369 -27.64 12.96 12.34
C TYR A 369 -27.75 14.38 12.88
N THR A 370 -28.98 14.90 12.85
CA THR A 370 -29.32 16.30 13.18
C THR A 370 -29.85 16.50 14.60
N GLY A 371 -29.93 15.43 15.41
CA GLY A 371 -30.28 15.50 16.83
C GLY A 371 -29.08 15.79 17.74
N THR A 372 -29.07 15.19 18.93
CA THR A 372 -28.00 15.33 19.93
C THR A 372 -27.41 13.95 20.26
N PRO A 373 -26.08 13.75 20.20
CA PRO A 373 -25.07 14.65 19.65
C PRO A 373 -25.25 14.81 18.13
N ARG A 374 -24.67 15.85 17.53
CA ARG A 374 -24.87 16.16 16.11
C ARG A 374 -23.59 15.91 15.32
N PHE A 375 -23.68 15.23 14.18
CA PHE A 375 -22.50 14.81 13.40
C PHE A 375 -22.84 14.46 11.95
N SER A 376 -21.82 14.42 11.10
CA SER A 376 -21.84 13.83 9.76
C SER A 376 -20.65 12.89 9.55
N THR A 377 -20.84 11.81 8.80
CA THR A 377 -19.77 10.86 8.42
C THR A 377 -19.04 11.34 7.17
N GLN A 378 -17.87 10.78 6.86
CA GLN A 378 -16.97 11.26 5.82
C GLN A 378 -17.64 11.43 4.44
N MET A 379 -18.51 10.49 4.04
CA MET A 379 -19.21 10.54 2.75
C MET A 379 -20.42 11.49 2.75
N SER A 380 -20.79 12.08 3.88
CA SER A 380 -22.00 12.91 3.99
C SER A 380 -21.71 14.38 3.72
N TYR A 381 -22.67 15.07 3.10
CA TYR A 381 -22.66 16.53 3.00
C TYR A 381 -22.76 17.18 4.39
N GLY A 382 -22.35 18.45 4.47
CA GLY A 382 -22.65 19.31 5.62
C GLY A 382 -24.17 19.41 5.88
N CYS A 383 -24.52 20.00 7.01
CA CYS A 383 -25.92 20.27 7.37
C CYS A 383 -26.04 21.69 7.95
N SER A 384 -27.26 22.21 8.09
CA SER A 384 -27.52 23.51 8.74
C SER A 384 -28.43 23.30 9.96
N PRO A 385 -28.07 23.77 11.17
CA PRO A 385 -26.76 24.34 11.56
C PRO A 385 -25.59 23.38 11.29
N ALA A 386 -24.32 23.77 11.40
CA ALA A 386 -23.17 22.95 10.96
C ALA A 386 -22.99 21.60 11.71
N CYS A 387 -23.18 20.46 11.03
CA CYS A 387 -22.86 19.12 11.55
C CYS A 387 -21.34 18.90 11.48
N PRO A 388 -20.61 18.74 12.61
CA PRO A 388 -19.18 18.41 12.56
C PRO A 388 -18.95 17.08 11.86
N ARG A 389 -18.01 17.05 10.90
CA ARG A 389 -17.66 15.82 10.18
C ARG A 389 -16.72 14.97 11.03
N VAL A 390 -17.19 13.81 11.45
CA VAL A 390 -16.42 12.85 12.25
C VAL A 390 -15.53 11.97 11.40
N ALA A 391 -14.43 11.49 11.98
CA ALA A 391 -13.41 10.63 11.35
C ALA A 391 -13.88 9.18 11.07
N TYR A 392 -15.09 9.01 10.53
CA TYR A 392 -15.79 7.73 10.34
C TYR A 392 -16.57 7.75 9.01
N HIS A 393 -16.53 6.63 8.28
CA HIS A 393 -17.55 6.27 7.28
C HIS A 393 -18.80 5.69 7.96
N SER A 394 -19.95 5.73 7.28
CA SER A 394 -21.22 5.25 7.84
C SER A 394 -21.20 3.75 8.12
N ASN A 395 -21.60 3.39 9.34
CA ASN A 395 -21.63 2.02 9.84
C ASN A 395 -22.72 1.89 10.94
N PRO A 396 -23.84 1.20 10.69
CA PRO A 396 -24.93 1.05 11.67
C PRO A 396 -24.59 0.15 12.86
N ARG A 397 -23.47 -0.60 12.81
CA ARG A 397 -22.99 -1.47 13.91
C ARG A 397 -22.24 -0.68 14.99
N LEU A 398 -21.90 0.58 14.73
CA LEU A 398 -21.22 1.49 15.66
C LEU A 398 -22.18 2.58 16.15
N THR A 399 -22.04 3.00 17.41
CA THR A 399 -22.83 4.08 18.02
C THR A 399 -21.93 5.17 18.59
N TYR A 400 -22.42 6.42 18.56
CA TYR A 400 -21.87 7.57 19.27
C TYR A 400 -22.96 8.16 20.17
N GLN A 401 -22.73 8.12 21.48
CA GLN A 401 -23.68 8.44 22.53
C GLN A 401 -25.01 7.68 22.37
N SER A 402 -24.94 6.37 22.10
CA SER A 402 -26.07 5.50 21.73
C SER A 402 -26.77 5.81 20.39
N ILE A 403 -26.33 6.79 19.60
CA ILE A 403 -26.86 7.05 18.25
C ILE A 403 -26.06 6.25 17.21
N PRO A 404 -26.68 5.39 16.39
CA PRO A 404 -25.98 4.66 15.33
C PRO A 404 -25.28 5.60 14.33
N LEU A 405 -24.09 5.21 13.87
CA LEU A 405 -23.32 5.95 12.83
C LEU A 405 -23.82 5.61 11.40
N GLY A 406 -25.07 5.18 11.24
CA GLY A 406 -25.65 4.77 9.96
C GLY A 406 -27.01 4.08 10.11
N THR A 407 -27.54 3.58 8.99
CA THR A 407 -28.71 2.69 8.97
C THR A 407 -28.47 1.56 7.97
N GLU A 408 -28.91 0.34 8.28
CA GLU A 408 -28.66 -0.84 7.42
C GLU A 408 -29.26 -0.72 6.01
N ALA A 409 -30.34 0.06 5.86
CA ALA A 409 -31.02 0.24 4.57
C ALA A 409 -30.23 1.12 3.59
N HIS A 410 -29.75 2.28 4.07
CA HIS A 410 -29.23 3.34 3.19
C HIS A 410 -27.82 3.82 3.54
N HIS A 411 -27.34 3.64 4.78
CA HIS A 411 -26.08 4.23 5.23
C HIS A 411 -25.17 3.21 5.92
N ASP A 412 -24.59 2.32 5.13
CA ASP A 412 -23.59 1.33 5.55
C ASP A 412 -22.44 1.27 4.53
N VAL A 413 -21.73 2.39 4.39
CA VAL A 413 -20.55 2.50 3.54
C VAL A 413 -19.44 1.54 4.00
N ALA A 414 -19.33 1.28 5.31
CA ALA A 414 -18.38 0.32 5.84
C ALA A 414 -18.59 -1.10 5.29
N ARG A 415 -19.85 -1.55 5.18
CA ARG A 415 -20.18 -2.80 4.47
C ARG A 415 -19.80 -2.70 2.99
N ARG A 416 -20.15 -1.61 2.30
CA ARG A 416 -19.86 -1.44 0.87
C ARG A 416 -18.36 -1.56 0.55
N PHE A 417 -17.52 -0.92 1.37
CA PHE A 417 -16.07 -0.99 1.21
C PHE A 417 -15.53 -2.40 1.47
N ASN A 418 -16.01 -3.06 2.53
CA ASN A 418 -15.64 -4.45 2.81
C ASN A 418 -16.08 -5.40 1.69
N GLU A 419 -17.27 -5.27 1.10
CA GLU A 419 -17.68 -6.10 -0.05
C GLU A 419 -16.75 -5.94 -1.26
N ARG A 420 -16.18 -4.74 -1.48
CA ARG A 420 -15.50 -4.38 -2.72
C ARG A 420 -13.97 -4.39 -2.68
N ARG A 421 -13.36 -4.39 -1.49
CA ARG A 421 -11.90 -4.24 -1.31
C ARG A 421 -11.05 -5.24 -2.10
N GLU A 422 -11.48 -6.51 -2.17
CA GLU A 422 -10.75 -7.58 -2.88
C GLU A 422 -10.75 -7.39 -4.40
N ARG A 423 -11.80 -6.77 -4.94
CA ARG A 423 -11.85 -6.43 -6.37
C ARG A 423 -10.84 -5.34 -6.71
N VAL A 424 -10.60 -4.41 -5.77
CA VAL A 424 -9.79 -3.21 -6.00
C VAL A 424 -8.31 -3.46 -5.72
N GLU A 425 -7.93 -4.21 -4.68
CA GLU A 425 -6.53 -4.65 -4.45
C GLU A 425 -5.98 -5.52 -5.61
N ASN A 426 -6.87 -6.10 -6.42
CA ASN A 426 -6.54 -6.91 -7.58
C ASN A 426 -6.70 -6.15 -8.90
N PHE A 427 -6.76 -4.81 -8.88
CA PHE A 427 -6.65 -4.01 -10.11
C PHE A 427 -5.23 -4.06 -10.66
N TYR A 428 -4.21 -3.88 -9.83
CA TYR A 428 -2.81 -3.99 -10.23
C TYR A 428 -2.07 -4.95 -9.29
N PRO A 429 -2.40 -6.26 -9.32
CA PRO A 429 -1.85 -7.25 -8.41
C PRO A 429 -0.33 -7.32 -8.60
N VAL A 430 0.40 -6.76 -7.64
CA VAL A 430 1.82 -6.43 -7.78
C VAL A 430 2.62 -7.68 -8.17
N PRO A 431 3.36 -7.68 -9.31
CA PRO A 431 4.30 -8.76 -9.65
C PRO A 431 5.58 -8.77 -8.76
N LEU A 432 5.44 -8.48 -7.46
CA LEU A 432 6.47 -8.46 -6.41
C LEU A 432 7.78 -7.74 -6.79
N ALA A 433 7.72 -6.74 -7.66
CA ALA A 433 8.88 -6.14 -8.33
C ALA A 433 8.97 -4.62 -8.11
N PRO A 434 9.75 -4.13 -7.13
CA PRO A 434 10.25 -2.76 -7.21
C PRO A 434 11.07 -2.57 -8.52
N PRO A 435 11.16 -1.34 -9.06
CA PRO A 435 11.99 -1.02 -10.22
C PRO A 435 13.40 -1.59 -10.06
N MET A 436 13.94 -2.11 -11.17
CA MET A 436 15.31 -2.63 -11.19
C MET A 436 16.28 -1.46 -11.29
N GLU A 437 17.02 -1.21 -10.22
CA GLU A 437 18.06 -0.16 -10.21
C GLU A 437 19.34 -0.72 -10.82
N LEU A 438 19.94 0.06 -11.73
CA LEU A 438 21.26 -0.21 -12.30
C LEU A 438 22.20 0.95 -11.97
N GLU A 439 23.27 0.67 -11.22
CA GLU A 439 24.39 1.59 -11.06
C GLU A 439 25.48 1.21 -12.06
N PHE A 440 25.76 2.08 -13.02
CA PHE A 440 26.75 1.89 -14.06
C PHE A 440 28.06 2.58 -13.75
N TYR A 441 29.16 1.91 -14.04
CA TYR A 441 30.51 2.39 -13.77
C TYR A 441 31.33 2.35 -15.07
N PRO A 442 32.09 3.44 -15.38
CA PRO A 442 32.87 3.55 -16.61
C PRO A 442 34.14 2.67 -16.62
N GLU A 443 34.46 2.03 -15.50
CA GLU A 443 35.59 1.12 -15.36
C GLU A 443 35.14 -0.26 -14.83
N LYS A 444 36.02 -1.24 -14.90
CA LYS A 444 35.81 -2.55 -14.26
C LYS A 444 35.85 -2.42 -12.73
N ASN A 445 35.30 -3.40 -12.02
CA ASN A 445 35.27 -3.45 -10.55
C ASN A 445 34.64 -2.22 -9.86
N PHE A 446 33.66 -1.58 -10.51
CA PHE A 446 32.87 -0.48 -9.95
C PHE A 446 33.67 0.80 -9.64
N SER A 447 34.69 1.09 -10.45
CA SER A 447 35.51 2.31 -10.37
C SER A 447 34.99 3.44 -11.26
N GLY A 448 35.42 4.67 -10.98
CA GLY A 448 35.01 5.89 -11.68
C GLY A 448 33.68 6.49 -11.20
N ARG A 449 33.27 7.62 -11.80
CA ARG A 449 32.01 8.30 -11.47
C ARG A 449 30.83 7.52 -12.05
N HIS A 450 29.98 6.99 -11.18
CA HIS A 450 28.84 6.18 -11.59
C HIS A 450 27.66 6.99 -12.14
N CYS A 451 26.77 6.30 -12.85
CA CYS A 451 25.52 6.81 -13.41
C CYS A 451 24.41 5.80 -13.07
N SER A 452 23.30 6.27 -12.49
CA SER A 452 22.22 5.40 -12.00
C SER A 452 20.98 5.52 -12.86
N LEU A 453 20.38 4.39 -13.24
CA LEU A 453 19.12 4.33 -13.97
C LEU A 453 18.16 3.34 -13.29
N GLU A 454 16.88 3.71 -13.20
CA GLU A 454 15.80 2.79 -12.87
C GLU A 454 15.19 2.19 -14.15
N PHE A 455 15.05 0.87 -14.19
CA PHE A 455 14.42 0.14 -15.28
C PHE A 455 13.14 -0.54 -14.83
N LEU A 456 12.11 -0.41 -15.66
CA LEU A 456 10.80 -1.01 -15.47
C LEU A 456 10.71 -2.30 -16.29
N PRO A 457 9.83 -3.26 -15.92
CA PRO A 457 9.46 -4.34 -16.81
C PRO A 457 8.98 -3.79 -18.17
N ASN A 458 9.65 -4.23 -19.23
CA ASN A 458 9.52 -3.83 -20.62
C ASN A 458 10.05 -2.42 -20.99
N ASP A 459 10.93 -1.83 -20.18
CA ASP A 459 11.63 -0.60 -20.56
C ASP A 459 12.76 -0.83 -21.59
N ILE A 460 12.93 0.17 -22.46
CA ILE A 460 14.07 0.36 -23.35
C ILE A 460 14.55 1.79 -23.15
N ARG A 461 15.84 1.99 -22.82
CA ARG A 461 16.40 3.34 -22.60
C ARG A 461 17.77 3.49 -23.26
N SER A 462 18.05 4.72 -23.71
CA SER A 462 19.42 5.15 -24.05
C SER A 462 20.27 5.26 -22.77
N ASN A 463 21.57 5.02 -22.93
CA ASN A 463 22.45 4.65 -21.84
C ASN A 463 23.31 5.81 -21.28
N CYS A 464 23.84 5.58 -20.08
CA CYS A 464 25.08 6.21 -19.64
C CYS A 464 26.22 5.76 -20.56
N ASN A 465 27.09 6.67 -21.01
CA ASN A 465 28.20 6.33 -21.90
C ASN A 465 29.28 5.48 -21.17
N GLU A 466 30.00 4.66 -21.93
CA GLU A 466 31.24 3.97 -21.53
C GLU A 466 31.14 2.92 -20.39
N VAL A 467 29.98 2.32 -20.15
CA VAL A 467 29.80 1.28 -19.13
C VAL A 467 30.74 0.07 -19.31
N HIS A 468 31.39 -0.32 -18.23
CA HIS A 468 32.23 -1.54 -18.12
C HIS A 468 31.76 -2.51 -17.02
N SER A 469 31.24 -1.98 -15.91
CA SER A 469 30.70 -2.78 -14.79
C SER A 469 29.39 -2.21 -14.28
N VAL A 470 28.56 -3.07 -13.67
CA VAL A 470 27.21 -2.72 -13.22
C VAL A 470 26.83 -3.41 -11.91
N LYS A 471 26.19 -2.68 -11.00
CA LYS A 471 25.48 -3.26 -9.86
C LYS A 471 23.99 -3.23 -10.16
N VAL A 472 23.33 -4.38 -9.99
CA VAL A 472 21.90 -4.58 -10.24
C VAL A 472 21.20 -4.80 -8.92
N LYS A 473 20.14 -4.04 -8.65
CA LYS A 473 19.23 -4.29 -7.52
C LYS A 473 17.86 -4.66 -8.06
N ASN A 474 17.09 -5.41 -7.26
CA ASN A 474 15.70 -5.76 -7.55
C ASN A 474 15.46 -6.56 -8.85
N PHE A 475 16.44 -7.30 -9.35
CA PHE A 475 16.23 -8.24 -10.46
C PHE A 475 15.18 -9.29 -10.09
N LYS A 476 14.37 -9.74 -11.06
CA LYS A 476 13.24 -10.64 -10.85
C LYS A 476 13.33 -11.91 -11.69
N ALA A 477 12.91 -13.01 -11.09
CA ALA A 477 12.77 -14.29 -11.77
C ALA A 477 11.82 -14.17 -12.96
N GLY A 478 12.19 -14.78 -14.08
CA GLY A 478 11.44 -14.70 -15.34
C GLY A 478 11.64 -13.41 -16.15
N MET A 479 12.46 -12.48 -15.67
CA MET A 479 12.88 -11.31 -16.45
C MET A 479 14.21 -11.57 -17.16
N ARG A 480 14.49 -10.75 -18.18
CA ARG A 480 15.70 -10.77 -19.01
C ARG A 480 16.22 -9.35 -19.16
N LEU A 481 17.37 -9.08 -18.52
CA LEU A 481 18.13 -7.82 -18.63
C LEU A 481 19.20 -7.99 -19.70
N CYS A 482 19.16 -7.21 -20.78
CA CYS A 482 20.12 -7.26 -21.87
C CYS A 482 20.86 -5.94 -22.08
N PHE A 483 22.16 -6.05 -22.32
CA PHE A 483 23.07 -4.98 -22.71
C PHE A 483 23.45 -5.16 -24.18
N TYR A 484 23.03 -4.23 -25.04
CA TYR A 484 23.25 -4.29 -26.49
C TYR A 484 24.26 -3.24 -26.94
N ALA A 485 25.33 -3.66 -27.62
CA ALA A 485 26.20 -2.78 -28.39
C ALA A 485 25.73 -2.69 -29.86
N THR A 486 25.30 -3.83 -30.43
CA THR A 486 24.61 -3.92 -31.73
C THR A 486 23.40 -4.87 -31.58
N ALA A 487 22.69 -5.17 -32.68
CA ALA A 487 21.64 -6.20 -32.66
C ALA A 487 22.20 -7.63 -32.45
N PHE A 488 23.50 -7.83 -32.70
CA PHE A 488 24.18 -9.13 -32.65
C PHE A 488 25.23 -9.22 -31.52
N ASP A 489 25.78 -8.08 -31.09
CA ASP A 489 26.66 -7.97 -29.93
C ASP A 489 25.85 -7.59 -28.69
N PHE A 490 25.51 -8.60 -27.88
CA PHE A 490 24.81 -8.39 -26.61
C PHE A 490 25.20 -9.40 -25.53
N THR A 491 24.93 -9.05 -24.28
CA THR A 491 24.96 -9.96 -23.14
C THR A 491 23.71 -9.75 -22.31
N CYS A 492 23.04 -10.85 -21.93
CA CYS A 492 21.83 -10.83 -21.14
C CYS A 492 21.96 -11.63 -19.83
N TYR A 493 21.22 -11.22 -18.80
CA TYR A 493 21.09 -11.85 -17.50
C TYR A 493 19.62 -12.25 -17.28
N ARG A 494 19.38 -13.51 -16.91
CA ARG A 494 18.05 -14.14 -16.95
C ARG A 494 17.98 -15.39 -16.06
N GLY A 495 16.77 -15.85 -15.73
CA GLY A 495 16.56 -17.14 -15.05
C GLY A 495 15.54 -17.10 -13.92
N SER A 496 15.72 -17.94 -12.90
CA SER A 496 14.85 -18.06 -11.72
C SER A 496 15.32 -17.23 -10.51
N TYR A 497 16.49 -16.59 -10.59
CA TYR A 497 17.01 -15.75 -9.51
C TYR A 497 16.16 -14.49 -9.27
N THR A 498 16.06 -14.06 -8.01
CA THR A 498 15.47 -12.77 -7.61
C THR A 498 16.34 -12.15 -6.53
N GLY A 499 16.75 -10.89 -6.71
CA GLY A 499 17.62 -10.21 -5.75
C GLY A 499 18.52 -9.16 -6.39
N ALA A 500 19.57 -8.78 -5.66
CA ALA A 500 20.63 -7.92 -6.17
C ALA A 500 21.83 -8.78 -6.63
N PHE A 501 22.49 -8.39 -7.71
CA PHE A 501 23.74 -9.01 -8.16
C PHE A 501 24.69 -7.96 -8.73
N GLN A 502 25.95 -8.33 -8.94
CA GLN A 502 26.96 -7.40 -9.43
C GLN A 502 27.75 -8.06 -10.56
N VAL A 503 28.07 -7.27 -11.59
CA VAL A 503 28.89 -7.70 -12.72
C VAL A 503 30.11 -6.80 -12.79
N ALA A 504 31.23 -7.30 -12.28
CA ALA A 504 32.49 -6.57 -12.18
C ALA A 504 33.17 -6.30 -13.54
N ASP A 505 32.81 -7.06 -14.57
CA ASP A 505 33.26 -6.92 -15.95
C ASP A 505 32.18 -7.50 -16.88
N LEU A 506 31.51 -6.65 -17.66
CA LEU A 506 30.40 -7.06 -18.53
C LEU A 506 30.80 -8.07 -19.61
N ASP A 507 32.08 -8.11 -20.00
CA ASP A 507 32.59 -9.03 -21.02
C ASP A 507 33.08 -10.38 -20.44
N ALA A 508 33.21 -10.48 -19.12
CA ALA A 508 33.50 -11.74 -18.44
C ALA A 508 32.20 -12.45 -17.99
N SER A 509 32.27 -13.76 -17.77
CA SER A 509 31.16 -14.50 -17.15
C SER A 509 31.00 -14.19 -15.66
N GLY A 510 32.12 -14.00 -14.96
CA GLY A 510 32.16 -13.82 -13.51
C GLY A 510 31.60 -15.01 -12.74
N THR A 511 31.27 -14.77 -11.47
CA THR A 511 30.46 -15.67 -10.64
C THR A 511 29.08 -15.05 -10.47
N LEU A 512 28.02 -15.81 -10.76
CA LEU A 512 26.64 -15.38 -10.63
C LEU A 512 25.92 -16.14 -9.50
N PRO A 513 24.88 -15.55 -8.88
CA PRO A 513 24.02 -16.27 -7.93
C PRO A 513 23.29 -17.45 -8.56
N ASP A 514 22.98 -18.47 -7.75
CA ASP A 514 22.24 -19.64 -8.19
C ASP A 514 20.89 -19.26 -8.85
N GLY A 515 20.63 -19.85 -10.02
CA GLY A 515 19.45 -19.55 -10.84
C GLY A 515 19.54 -18.29 -11.70
N LEU A 516 20.68 -17.59 -11.72
CA LEU A 516 20.96 -16.51 -12.67
C LEU A 516 21.95 -16.99 -13.75
N GLU A 517 21.57 -16.82 -15.01
CA GLU A 517 22.35 -17.24 -16.18
C GLU A 517 22.78 -16.02 -17.01
N ARG A 518 24.00 -16.09 -17.56
CA ARG A 518 24.50 -15.16 -18.59
C ARG A 518 24.28 -15.78 -19.97
N GLU A 519 23.61 -15.05 -20.86
CA GLU A 519 23.43 -15.39 -22.26
C GLU A 519 24.23 -14.43 -23.14
N THR A 520 25.01 -14.97 -24.08
CA THR A 520 25.80 -14.21 -25.04
C THR A 520 25.81 -14.96 -26.39
N PRO A 521 25.60 -14.30 -27.54
CA PRO A 521 25.66 -14.93 -28.85
C PRO A 521 27.04 -15.53 -29.18
N PRO A 522 27.11 -16.65 -29.92
CA PRO A 522 28.38 -17.15 -30.45
C PRO A 522 29.07 -16.10 -31.32
N GLY A 523 30.34 -15.80 -31.02
CA GLY A 523 31.14 -14.83 -31.77
C GLY A 523 30.90 -13.36 -31.42
N SER A 524 30.15 -13.05 -30.35
CA SER A 524 29.99 -11.67 -29.84
C SER A 524 31.33 -10.98 -29.60
N THR A 525 31.46 -9.71 -29.99
CA THR A 525 32.61 -8.89 -29.63
C THR A 525 32.46 -8.26 -28.23
N PRO A 526 33.57 -7.85 -27.57
CA PRO A 526 33.53 -7.10 -26.31
C PRO A 526 32.63 -5.86 -26.38
N LEU A 527 31.69 -5.77 -25.44
CA LEU A 527 30.69 -4.71 -25.29
C LEU A 527 31.26 -3.42 -24.70
N ILE A 528 32.43 -3.51 -24.04
CA ILE A 528 33.15 -2.39 -23.42
C ILE A 528 33.08 -1.11 -24.26
N GLY A 529 32.61 -0.02 -23.64
CA GLY A 529 32.52 1.29 -24.26
C GLY A 529 31.37 1.49 -25.27
N LYS A 530 30.72 0.40 -25.72
CA LYS A 530 29.88 0.40 -26.94
C LYS A 530 28.39 0.15 -26.70
N ILE A 531 27.94 -0.02 -25.46
CA ILE A 531 26.51 -0.19 -25.16
C ILE A 531 25.74 1.00 -25.76
N ARG A 532 24.60 0.70 -26.41
CA ARG A 532 23.68 1.69 -27.00
C ARG A 532 22.27 1.57 -26.45
N ASN A 533 21.84 0.36 -26.10
CA ASN A 533 20.52 0.08 -25.54
C ASN A 533 20.64 -0.87 -24.35
N ILE A 534 19.85 -0.58 -23.33
CA ILE A 534 19.61 -1.49 -22.22
C ILE A 534 18.11 -1.84 -22.26
N VAL A 535 17.81 -3.13 -22.17
CA VAL A 535 16.45 -3.66 -22.28
C VAL A 535 16.18 -4.56 -21.09
N TYR A 536 15.07 -4.35 -20.39
CA TYR A 536 14.64 -5.21 -19.28
C TYR A 536 13.21 -5.68 -19.53
N THR A 537 13.03 -6.86 -20.11
CA THR A 537 11.70 -7.39 -20.50
C THR A 537 11.42 -8.71 -19.80
N LEU A 538 10.20 -9.23 -19.94
CA LEU A 538 9.97 -10.66 -19.69
C LEU A 538 10.90 -11.50 -20.57
N ASP A 539 11.33 -12.66 -20.08
CA ASP A 539 12.06 -13.63 -20.90
C ASP A 539 11.14 -14.22 -21.99
N THR A 540 11.73 -14.58 -23.14
CA THR A 540 11.02 -15.25 -24.23
C THR A 540 10.98 -16.76 -24.07
N SER A 541 11.79 -17.31 -23.17
CA SER A 541 11.82 -18.73 -22.80
C SER A 541 11.30 -18.92 -21.38
N VAL A 542 10.39 -19.90 -21.20
CA VAL A 542 9.85 -20.25 -19.88
C VAL A 542 10.95 -20.93 -19.07
N THR A 543 11.16 -20.48 -17.83
CA THR A 543 12.01 -21.16 -16.85
C THR A 543 11.11 -21.96 -15.90
N ILE A 544 11.43 -23.23 -15.67
CA ILE A 544 10.63 -24.14 -14.85
C ILE A 544 11.51 -24.67 -13.73
N GLN A 545 11.06 -24.51 -12.49
CA GLN A 545 11.66 -25.15 -11.33
C GLN A 545 10.71 -26.23 -10.82
N LEU A 546 11.14 -27.49 -10.91
CA LEU A 546 10.41 -28.65 -10.41
C LEU A 546 10.88 -29.01 -9.01
N TYR A 547 9.95 -29.56 -8.24
CA TYR A 547 10.14 -30.00 -6.85
C TYR A 547 9.67 -31.44 -6.69
N SER A 548 10.40 -32.23 -5.87
CA SER A 548 10.09 -33.62 -5.56
C SER A 548 8.91 -33.81 -4.60
N LEU A 549 8.54 -32.78 -3.82
CA LEU A 549 7.38 -32.78 -2.93
C LEU A 549 6.37 -31.67 -3.31
N ALA A 550 5.17 -31.73 -2.73
CA ALA A 550 4.17 -30.69 -2.85
C ALA A 550 4.61 -29.39 -2.12
N ASP A 551 3.91 -28.28 -2.37
CA ASP A 551 4.17 -26.97 -1.78
C ASP A 551 5.62 -26.46 -1.96
N TYR A 552 6.26 -26.82 -3.08
CA TYR A 552 7.60 -26.35 -3.45
C TYR A 552 8.70 -26.80 -2.47
N ARG A 553 8.62 -28.05 -2.00
CA ARG A 553 9.55 -28.66 -1.04
C ARG A 553 10.36 -29.83 -1.64
N GLY A 554 11.42 -30.21 -0.93
CA GLY A 554 12.31 -31.32 -1.30
C GLY A 554 13.37 -30.92 -2.33
N GLU A 555 14.02 -31.92 -2.92
CA GLU A 555 14.99 -31.75 -4.00
C GLU A 555 14.36 -31.07 -5.22
N THR A 556 15.15 -30.26 -5.93
CA THR A 556 14.69 -29.41 -7.03
C THR A 556 15.55 -29.53 -8.28
N CYS A 557 14.97 -29.29 -9.45
CA CYS A 557 15.72 -29.03 -10.68
C CYS A 557 15.13 -27.80 -11.39
N THR A 558 16.00 -26.95 -11.92
CA THR A 558 15.61 -25.79 -12.74
C THR A 558 16.10 -25.99 -14.16
N PHE A 559 15.21 -25.83 -15.15
CA PHE A 559 15.55 -25.90 -16.56
C PHE A 559 14.69 -24.91 -17.37
N ARG A 560 14.99 -24.79 -18.66
CA ARG A 560 14.42 -23.75 -19.52
C ARG A 560 13.90 -24.33 -20.84
N LEU A 561 12.79 -23.78 -21.31
CA LEU A 561 12.16 -24.16 -22.57
C LEU A 561 11.94 -22.94 -23.46
N SER A 562 12.55 -22.98 -24.65
CA SER A 562 12.13 -22.15 -25.78
C SER A 562 10.88 -22.75 -26.44
N GLN A 563 10.17 -21.98 -27.27
CA GLN A 563 9.03 -22.51 -28.04
C GLN A 563 9.51 -23.62 -28.99
N GLY A 564 8.92 -24.81 -28.92
CA GLY A 564 9.31 -25.94 -29.77
C GLY A 564 8.86 -27.31 -29.29
N TYR A 565 9.81 -28.25 -29.33
CA TYR A 565 9.59 -29.70 -29.18
C TYR A 565 9.22 -30.15 -27.75
N VAL A 566 8.83 -31.42 -27.63
CA VAL A 566 8.60 -32.08 -26.33
C VAL A 566 9.94 -32.65 -25.82
N HIS A 567 10.34 -32.26 -24.60
CA HIS A 567 11.55 -32.74 -23.94
C HIS A 567 11.21 -33.76 -22.85
N LYS A 568 12.11 -34.71 -22.55
CA LYS A 568 12.01 -35.51 -21.32
C LYS A 568 12.69 -34.74 -20.19
N ILE A 569 12.14 -34.83 -18.99
CA ILE A 569 12.71 -34.14 -17.81
C ILE A 569 14.06 -34.77 -17.42
N SER A 570 14.28 -36.04 -17.76
CA SER A 570 15.56 -36.75 -17.59
C SER A 570 16.71 -36.19 -18.44
N ASP A 571 16.41 -35.45 -19.49
CA ASP A 571 17.42 -35.00 -20.45
C ASP A 571 18.07 -33.67 -20.02
N PHE A 572 17.55 -33.04 -18.96
CA PHE A 572 18.09 -31.82 -18.36
C PHE A 572 19.10 -32.18 -17.24
N PRO A 573 20.33 -31.63 -17.25
CA PRO A 573 21.32 -31.88 -16.20
C PRO A 573 20.79 -31.56 -14.79
N GLY A 574 21.05 -32.44 -13.83
CA GLY A 574 20.65 -32.27 -12.43
C GLY A 574 19.17 -32.61 -12.12
N CYS A 575 18.39 -33.08 -13.09
CA CYS A 575 16.97 -33.38 -12.88
C CYS A 575 16.66 -34.78 -12.30
N ASP A 576 17.65 -35.63 -12.01
CA ASP A 576 17.44 -37.04 -11.61
C ASP A 576 16.52 -37.24 -10.39
N ALA A 577 16.52 -36.29 -9.45
CA ALA A 577 15.67 -36.28 -8.26
C ALA A 577 14.17 -36.04 -8.56
N VAL A 578 13.85 -35.33 -9.64
CA VAL A 578 12.48 -34.88 -9.99
C VAL A 578 11.96 -35.44 -11.31
N ALA A 579 12.84 -35.98 -12.16
CA ALA A 579 12.52 -36.65 -13.41
C ALA A 579 11.74 -37.96 -13.22
N SER A 580 11.34 -38.58 -14.33
CA SER A 580 10.75 -39.93 -14.36
C SER A 580 9.54 -40.12 -13.42
N GLY A 581 8.65 -39.12 -13.35
CA GLY A 581 7.46 -39.18 -12.51
C GLY A 581 7.69 -38.79 -11.04
N LYS A 582 8.89 -38.40 -10.61
CA LYS A 582 9.17 -38.06 -9.21
C LYS A 582 8.66 -36.67 -8.77
N SER A 583 8.56 -35.71 -9.68
CA SER A 583 8.06 -34.36 -9.37
C SER A 583 6.63 -34.35 -8.80
N ARG A 584 6.35 -33.43 -7.87
CA ARG A 584 5.04 -33.23 -7.22
C ARG A 584 4.52 -31.80 -7.25
N SER A 585 5.39 -30.81 -7.42
CA SER A 585 5.02 -29.39 -7.59
C SER A 585 6.02 -28.64 -8.49
N ALA A 586 5.64 -27.46 -8.95
CA ALA A 586 6.45 -26.65 -9.84
C ALA A 586 6.25 -25.14 -9.65
N LYS A 587 7.28 -24.36 -9.94
CA LYS A 587 7.19 -22.91 -10.20
C LYS A 587 7.52 -22.65 -11.67
N VAL A 588 6.74 -21.78 -12.30
CA VAL A 588 6.87 -21.42 -13.71
C VAL A 588 7.14 -19.93 -13.77
N TYR A 589 8.24 -19.57 -14.42
CA TYR A 589 8.69 -18.20 -14.58
C TYR A 589 8.70 -17.82 -16.07
N ALA A 590 8.43 -16.54 -16.36
CA ALA A 590 8.33 -16.01 -17.72
C ALA A 590 7.27 -16.68 -18.61
N PHE A 591 6.09 -17.06 -18.08
CA PHE A 591 5.00 -17.52 -18.93
C PHE A 591 4.49 -16.35 -19.80
N PRO A 592 4.58 -16.39 -21.15
CA PRO A 592 4.31 -15.21 -21.96
C PRO A 592 2.82 -14.90 -22.18
N GLY A 593 1.92 -15.80 -21.78
CA GLY A 593 0.48 -15.64 -21.99
C GLY A 593 0.05 -15.71 -23.45
N GLY A 594 -1.16 -15.19 -23.72
CA GLY A 594 -1.77 -15.14 -25.04
C GLY A 594 -1.93 -16.53 -25.67
N ASN A 595 -1.35 -16.71 -26.86
CA ASN A 595 -1.38 -17.98 -27.59
C ASN A 595 -0.35 -19.02 -27.08
N SER A 596 0.27 -18.80 -25.92
CA SER A 596 1.23 -19.74 -25.34
C SER A 596 0.54 -20.96 -24.71
N LYS A 597 1.23 -22.11 -24.74
CA LYS A 597 0.80 -23.38 -24.16
C LYS A 597 1.99 -24.11 -23.54
N LEU A 598 1.92 -24.34 -22.24
CA LEU A 598 2.88 -25.14 -21.48
C LEU A 598 2.19 -26.43 -21.04
N CYS A 599 2.72 -27.60 -21.41
CA CYS A 599 2.16 -28.90 -21.03
C CYS A 599 3.17 -29.76 -20.30
N PHE A 600 2.72 -30.45 -19.25
CA PHE A 600 3.43 -31.54 -18.60
C PHE A 600 2.73 -32.86 -18.98
N LEU A 601 3.51 -33.85 -19.42
CA LEU A 601 2.99 -35.08 -20.02
C LEU A 601 3.57 -36.32 -19.34
N ASN A 602 2.80 -37.40 -19.39
CA ASN A 602 3.31 -38.73 -19.04
C ASN A 602 4.17 -39.33 -20.18
N THR A 603 4.70 -40.52 -19.97
CA THR A 603 5.67 -41.15 -20.88
C THR A 603 5.18 -41.32 -22.32
N ASP A 604 3.89 -41.64 -22.51
CA ASP A 604 3.27 -41.95 -23.82
C ASP A 604 2.36 -40.83 -24.38
N ASP A 605 2.47 -39.62 -23.81
CA ASP A 605 1.68 -38.41 -24.16
C ASP A 605 0.14 -38.55 -24.03
N ARG A 606 -0.38 -39.69 -23.55
CA ARG A 606 -1.84 -39.91 -23.41
C ARG A 606 -2.45 -39.12 -22.26
N ARG A 607 -1.68 -38.81 -21.22
CA ARG A 607 -2.09 -37.99 -20.07
C ARG A 607 -1.27 -36.71 -20.04
N SER A 608 -1.97 -35.58 -19.99
CA SER A 608 -1.31 -34.27 -19.98
C SER A 608 -2.04 -33.26 -19.13
N LEU A 609 -1.26 -32.34 -18.56
CA LEU A 609 -1.74 -31.16 -17.86
C LEU A 609 -1.16 -29.92 -18.54
N CYS A 610 -2.02 -29.14 -19.18
CA CYS A 610 -1.65 -27.98 -19.98
C CYS A 610 -2.17 -26.68 -19.37
N PHE A 611 -1.34 -25.63 -19.47
CA PHE A 611 -1.58 -24.28 -18.99
C PHE A 611 -1.56 -23.33 -20.19
N THR A 612 -2.66 -22.59 -20.36
CA THR A 612 -2.91 -21.66 -21.47
C THR A 612 -3.55 -20.38 -20.94
N GLY A 613 -3.81 -19.40 -21.81
CA GLY A 613 -4.62 -18.22 -21.49
C GLY A 613 -3.86 -16.88 -21.48
N SER A 614 -4.56 -15.81 -21.13
CA SER A 614 -4.10 -14.42 -21.27
C SER A 614 -3.10 -13.97 -20.21
N TYR A 615 -2.97 -14.67 -19.09
CA TYR A 615 -2.06 -14.29 -18.02
C TYR A 615 -0.59 -14.33 -18.49
N GLN A 616 0.15 -13.26 -18.22
CA GLN A 616 1.58 -13.13 -18.51
C GLN A 616 2.33 -12.91 -17.19
N GLY A 617 3.37 -13.71 -16.92
CA GLY A 617 4.19 -13.57 -15.70
C GLY A 617 4.62 -14.90 -15.08
N ASN A 618 4.71 -14.91 -13.76
CA ASN A 618 5.18 -16.07 -12.98
C ASN A 618 4.00 -16.71 -12.24
N PHE A 619 3.84 -18.02 -12.33
CA PHE A 619 2.79 -18.75 -11.62
C PHE A 619 3.33 -20.03 -10.96
N GLN A 620 2.54 -20.63 -10.09
CA GLN A 620 2.98 -21.76 -9.28
C GLN A 620 1.94 -22.88 -9.29
N ILE A 621 2.41 -24.13 -9.25
CA ILE A 621 1.59 -25.34 -9.27
C ILE A 621 1.90 -26.08 -7.97
N ARG A 622 1.09 -25.83 -6.94
CA ARG A 622 1.30 -26.35 -5.56
C ARG A 622 1.33 -27.87 -5.50
N ASN A 623 0.55 -28.52 -6.35
CA ASN A 623 0.45 -29.96 -6.51
C ASN A 623 -0.08 -30.26 -7.91
N TRP A 624 0.44 -31.27 -8.62
CA TRP A 624 0.03 -31.56 -10.01
C TRP A 624 -1.47 -31.86 -10.16
N ASP A 625 -2.11 -32.47 -9.17
CA ASP A 625 -3.51 -32.89 -9.25
C ASP A 625 -4.49 -31.79 -8.83
N VAL A 626 -4.01 -30.80 -8.08
CA VAL A 626 -4.81 -29.67 -7.57
C VAL A 626 -4.88 -28.55 -8.61
N GLY A 627 -6.06 -27.93 -8.75
CA GLY A 627 -6.32 -26.87 -9.74
C GLY A 627 -6.64 -25.49 -9.14
N SER A 628 -6.65 -25.35 -7.81
CA SER A 628 -6.78 -24.05 -7.14
C SER A 628 -5.49 -23.24 -7.22
N ASP A 629 -5.56 -21.98 -6.80
CA ASP A 629 -4.40 -21.07 -6.58
C ASP A 629 -3.64 -20.64 -7.85
N LEU A 630 -4.25 -20.77 -9.04
CA LEU A 630 -3.70 -20.24 -10.29
C LEU A 630 -4.15 -18.78 -10.50
N PRO A 631 -3.29 -17.90 -11.06
CA PRO A 631 -3.66 -16.54 -11.40
C PRO A 631 -4.84 -16.45 -12.38
N GLN A 632 -5.68 -15.43 -12.22
CA GLN A 632 -6.77 -15.14 -13.16
C GLN A 632 -6.21 -14.95 -14.58
N GLY A 633 -6.81 -15.64 -15.55
CA GLY A 633 -6.33 -15.66 -16.94
C GLY A 633 -5.42 -16.85 -17.27
N ILE A 634 -5.02 -17.68 -16.30
CA ILE A 634 -4.51 -19.04 -16.58
C ILE A 634 -5.69 -20.01 -16.69
N VAL A 635 -5.69 -20.82 -17.74
CA VAL A 635 -6.60 -21.94 -17.96
C VAL A 635 -5.82 -23.25 -17.81
N ARG A 636 -6.20 -24.06 -16.82
CA ARG A 636 -5.65 -25.40 -16.58
C ARG A 636 -6.54 -26.44 -17.27
N THR A 637 -5.99 -27.17 -18.23
CA THR A 637 -6.68 -28.26 -18.95
C THR A 637 -6.00 -29.59 -18.65
N HIS A 638 -6.79 -30.63 -18.42
CA HIS A 638 -6.31 -31.98 -18.13
C HIS A 638 -6.93 -32.97 -19.12
N ALA A 639 -6.09 -33.79 -19.76
CA ALA A 639 -6.50 -34.78 -20.76
C ALA A 639 -5.97 -36.17 -20.40
N GLY A 640 -6.69 -37.22 -20.83
CA GLY A 640 -6.30 -38.62 -20.61
C GLY A 640 -6.78 -39.27 -19.31
N GLY A 641 -7.21 -38.48 -18.33
CA GLY A 641 -7.74 -38.97 -17.05
C GLY A 641 -6.69 -39.49 -16.06
N GLY A 642 -7.13 -39.77 -14.83
CA GLY A 642 -6.25 -40.19 -13.74
C GLY A 642 -5.49 -39.04 -13.06
N TYR A 643 -4.46 -39.39 -12.26
CA TYR A 643 -3.60 -38.44 -11.55
C TYR A 643 -2.32 -38.15 -12.33
N MET A 644 -1.82 -36.92 -12.23
CA MET A 644 -0.56 -36.45 -12.79
C MET A 644 0.59 -36.54 -11.78
N ASN A 645 0.33 -36.54 -10.46
CA ASN A 645 1.35 -36.96 -9.50
C ASN A 645 1.83 -38.38 -9.82
N GLY A 646 3.14 -38.61 -9.70
CA GLY A 646 3.76 -39.88 -10.13
C GLY A 646 3.90 -40.03 -11.65
N SER A 647 3.35 -39.13 -12.46
CA SER A 647 3.15 -39.31 -13.91
C SER A 647 3.67 -38.15 -14.77
N VAL A 648 4.47 -37.22 -14.23
CA VAL A 648 5.13 -36.16 -15.01
C VAL A 648 6.52 -36.62 -15.44
N HIS A 649 6.68 -36.93 -16.74
CA HIS A 649 7.93 -37.42 -17.33
C HIS A 649 8.49 -36.50 -18.41
N ARG A 650 7.61 -35.77 -19.11
CA ARG A 650 7.90 -34.96 -20.28
C ARG A 650 7.27 -33.59 -20.13
N VAL A 651 7.79 -32.62 -20.87
CA VAL A 651 7.33 -31.24 -20.86
C VAL A 651 7.45 -30.62 -22.25
N SER A 652 6.50 -29.78 -22.63
CA SER A 652 6.51 -29.04 -23.89
C SER A 652 6.05 -27.61 -23.71
N PHE A 653 6.63 -26.70 -24.48
CA PHE A 653 6.25 -25.30 -24.49
C PHE A 653 6.15 -24.82 -25.94
N GLY A 654 5.02 -24.22 -26.31
CA GLY A 654 4.75 -23.83 -27.69
C GLY A 654 3.54 -22.91 -27.82
N ARG A 655 2.96 -22.89 -29.01
CA ARG A 655 1.70 -22.19 -29.30
C ARG A 655 0.51 -23.14 -29.12
N GLN A 656 -0.68 -22.58 -28.89
CA GLN A 656 -1.91 -23.33 -28.58
C GLN A 656 -2.37 -24.31 -29.65
#